data_AF-A0A9Y3S4B1-F1
#
_entry.id   AF-A0A9Y3S4B1-F1
#
_cell.length_a   1.000
_cell.length_b   1.000
_cell.length_c   1.000
_cell.angle_alpha   90.00
_cell.angle_beta   90.00
_cell.angle_gamma   90.00
#
_symmetry.space_group_name_H-M   'P 1'
#
loop_
_entity.id
_entity.type
_entity.pdbx_description
1 polymer ?
#
loop_
_entity_poly.entity_id
_entity_poly.type
_entity_poly.pdbx_seq_one_letter_code
_entity_poly.pdbx_strand_id
1 'polypeptide(L)'
;MSGETVMCKTEYLGTDQESLHHAQQHQTNLDSVFKILEGNIITFVKNELKKMQNDLNPDYSECQRDEEEVLDSEEEKQRRSSREAFLKLAVNFLRIMKQEELADCLQSRNLIFYESDLTECGINVREASVYSGVFTQIFKEERGLYQEKVYCFVHLSIQEFLAALHVHLTFTNSGINLLEEEQMASVQTDKFSVRQFYQSAVDKALQRPNGHLELFLRFLLGLSLQTNQNLLQDLLTQTGNSTQINQETVHYVKERMNGTLSPEKSINLLLCLNELNDDSIVKEVQHQLSSGQLSKVDLSPAQWSALVFILQSSEAGLDEFDLRKYSASEEALLQLLPVVKACKKAQLSGCNLTERSCEALSSILSFQSSRLRELDMSNNNLQDSGVKLLCVGLGNPHCVLETLRLSGCQITGTGFTALATALRYNPSYLKELDLSYNHPGDSGMKLLSSQQQDLHVKLDILCVEPQGVQWMRPGLRKYFCDLTLDPNTAHRNLKLSDNNKKVTHVKEDQLYPDHDHRFDHWAQLLCTNSLTGRCYWEVEWRGEVQIGVACEGIGRKGDGDDSRFGRTDQSWSLYCSNDDGYFGNSNYTSIVIAVPSSIVSHKLAVYVDYPAGTVSFYSVLSDTLIHLHTFNTKFTEALYAGFQLKSPGSSVSLCDDSD
;
A
#
# COMPACT_ATOMS: atom_id res chain seq x y z
N MET A 1 -6.08 35.98 42.41
CA MET A 1 -5.79 34.62 42.90
C MET A 1 -5.65 33.73 41.69
N SER A 2 -4.40 33.63 41.23
CA SER A 2 -3.92 32.92 40.05
C SER A 2 -3.65 31.47 40.41
N GLY A 3 -4.29 30.53 39.71
CA GLY A 3 -3.97 29.11 39.78
C GLY A 3 -2.81 28.80 38.83
N GLU A 4 -1.66 28.47 39.40
CA GLU A 4 -0.47 28.02 38.67
C GLU A 4 -0.70 26.62 38.11
N THR A 5 -0.68 26.50 36.78
CA THR A 5 -0.47 25.24 36.07
C THR A 5 1.03 25.04 35.95
N VAL A 6 1.59 24.07 36.68
CA VAL A 6 3.01 23.68 36.55
C VAL A 6 3.17 22.92 35.24
N MET A 7 3.54 23.67 34.19
CA MET A 7 4.08 23.14 32.94
C MET A 7 5.50 22.64 33.20
N CYS A 8 5.73 21.34 33.08
CA CYS A 8 7.08 20.79 33.06
C CYS A 8 7.74 21.20 31.73
N LYS A 9 8.62 22.22 31.79
CA LYS A 9 9.51 22.61 30.71
C LYS A 9 10.67 21.63 30.64
N THR A 10 10.79 20.90 29.54
CA THR A 10 12.03 20.19 29.21
C THR A 10 12.92 21.16 28.41
N GLU A 11 13.94 21.70 29.07
CA GLU A 11 15.00 22.47 28.42
C GLU A 11 15.93 21.52 27.66
N TYR A 12 16.03 21.73 26.35
CA TYR A 12 17.04 21.10 25.48
C TYR A 12 18.38 21.84 25.64
N LEU A 13 19.41 21.13 26.08
CA LEU A 13 20.81 21.53 25.98
C LEU A 13 21.65 20.34 25.52
N GLY A 14 22.43 20.55 24.45
CA GLY A 14 23.72 19.87 24.23
C GLY A 14 23.68 18.49 23.56
N THR A 15 24.31 18.43 22.40
CA THR A 15 24.66 17.25 21.62
C THR A 15 25.68 16.35 22.35
N ASP A 16 25.33 15.09 22.64
CA ASP A 16 26.30 14.06 23.05
C ASP A 16 26.09 12.77 22.26
N GLN A 17 27.12 12.37 21.50
CA GLN A 17 27.17 11.14 20.67
C GLN A 17 26.98 9.84 21.47
N GLU A 18 27.21 9.86 22.79
CA GLU A 18 26.98 8.70 23.67
C GLU A 18 25.48 8.43 23.93
N SER A 19 24.63 9.46 23.90
CA SER A 19 23.18 9.32 24.09
C SER A 19 22.50 8.61 22.92
N LEU A 20 23.01 8.82 21.69
CA LEU A 20 22.50 8.17 20.47
C LEU A 20 22.88 6.68 20.44
N HIS A 21 24.08 6.35 20.90
CA HIS A 21 24.56 4.97 20.97
C HIS A 21 23.82 4.19 22.06
N HIS A 22 23.54 4.81 23.20
CA HIS A 22 22.68 4.26 24.26
C HIS A 22 21.22 4.12 23.81
N ALA A 23 20.67 5.09 23.06
CA ALA A 23 19.30 5.03 22.55
C ALA A 23 19.14 3.93 21.49
N GLN A 24 20.09 3.78 20.56
CA GLN A 24 20.07 2.69 19.56
C GLN A 24 20.26 1.31 20.20
N GLN A 25 21.15 1.19 21.19
CA GLN A 25 21.35 -0.07 21.92
C GLN A 25 20.14 -0.39 22.80
N HIS A 26 19.49 0.61 23.43
CA HIS A 26 18.22 0.42 24.14
C HIS A 26 17.06 0.07 23.20
N GLN A 27 16.96 0.68 22.01
CA GLN A 27 15.90 0.39 21.03
C GLN A 27 16.05 -1.01 20.42
N THR A 28 17.27 -1.44 20.10
CA THR A 28 17.55 -2.79 19.57
C THR A 28 17.33 -3.85 20.65
N ASN A 29 17.63 -3.52 21.90
CA ASN A 29 17.36 -4.38 23.05
C ASN A 29 15.86 -4.44 23.35
N LEU A 30 15.12 -3.32 23.24
CA LEU A 30 13.66 -3.27 23.34
C LEU A 30 12.97 -4.04 22.21
N ASP A 31 13.38 -3.91 20.94
CA ASP A 31 12.79 -4.66 19.82
C ASP A 31 13.06 -6.16 19.96
N SER A 32 14.23 -6.55 20.47
CA SER A 32 14.54 -7.96 20.76
C SER A 32 13.73 -8.48 21.95
N VAL A 33 13.57 -7.67 23.00
CA VAL A 33 12.78 -7.98 24.19
C VAL A 33 11.30 -8.05 23.82
N PHE A 34 10.79 -7.16 22.96
CA PHE A 34 9.42 -7.19 22.47
C PHE A 34 9.18 -8.34 21.51
N LYS A 35 10.11 -8.72 20.63
CA LYS A 35 9.98 -9.96 19.83
C LYS A 35 10.01 -11.21 20.70
N ILE A 36 10.85 -11.25 21.71
CA ILE A 36 10.90 -12.36 22.68
C ILE A 36 9.63 -12.36 23.53
N LEU A 37 9.14 -11.19 23.95
CA LEU A 37 7.93 -11.03 24.74
C LEU A 37 6.69 -11.38 23.93
N GLU A 38 6.59 -10.93 22.69
CA GLU A 38 5.55 -11.29 21.72
C GLU A 38 5.58 -12.79 21.42
N GLY A 39 6.76 -13.35 21.12
CA GLY A 39 6.93 -14.79 20.92
C GLY A 39 6.54 -15.60 22.16
N ASN A 40 6.91 -15.13 23.34
CA ASN A 40 6.57 -15.75 24.63
C ASN A 40 5.08 -15.59 24.95
N ILE A 41 4.46 -14.45 24.68
CA ILE A 41 3.02 -14.20 24.88
C ILE A 41 2.21 -15.04 23.90
N ILE A 42 2.57 -15.08 22.62
CA ILE A 42 1.88 -15.90 21.61
C ILE A 42 2.02 -17.38 21.95
N THR A 43 3.23 -17.83 22.34
CA THR A 43 3.46 -19.23 22.73
C THR A 43 2.73 -19.57 24.03
N PHE A 44 2.70 -18.65 24.99
CA PHE A 44 1.96 -18.79 26.24
C PHE A 44 0.46 -18.87 25.97
N VAL A 45 -0.13 -17.90 25.27
CA VAL A 45 -1.56 -17.87 24.92
C VAL A 45 -1.95 -19.10 24.08
N LYS A 46 -1.16 -19.50 23.07
CA LYS A 46 -1.39 -20.72 22.30
C LYS A 46 -1.35 -21.97 23.17
N ASN A 47 -0.38 -22.06 24.06
CA ASN A 47 -0.30 -23.18 24.98
C ASN A 47 -1.53 -23.16 25.90
N GLU A 48 -1.88 -22.02 26.49
CA GLU A 48 -3.01 -21.88 27.41
C GLU A 48 -4.34 -22.30 26.81
N LEU A 49 -4.63 -21.83 25.59
CA LEU A 49 -5.83 -22.23 24.84
C LEU A 49 -5.85 -23.75 24.62
N LYS A 50 -4.70 -24.35 24.30
CA LYS A 50 -4.53 -25.80 24.14
C LYS A 50 -4.66 -26.61 25.44
N LYS A 51 -4.61 -25.99 26.62
CA LYS A 51 -4.95 -26.66 27.89
C LYS A 51 -6.40 -26.46 28.28
N MET A 52 -7.00 -25.31 27.98
CA MET A 52 -8.45 -25.15 28.05
C MET A 52 -9.17 -26.23 27.21
N GLN A 53 -8.59 -26.60 26.05
CA GLN A 53 -9.00 -27.74 25.22
C GLN A 53 -9.17 -29.07 25.98
N ASN A 54 -8.19 -29.41 26.82
CA ASN A 54 -8.10 -30.72 27.45
C ASN A 54 -8.98 -30.83 28.70
N ASP A 55 -9.28 -29.69 29.33
CA ASP A 55 -10.07 -29.64 30.56
C ASP A 55 -11.58 -29.50 30.30
N LEU A 56 -11.99 -29.08 29.09
CA LEU A 56 -13.40 -28.89 28.71
C LEU A 56 -14.03 -30.13 28.02
N ASN A 57 -13.26 -31.18 27.72
CA ASN A 57 -13.78 -32.41 27.10
C ASN A 57 -13.36 -33.67 27.88
N PRO A 58 -14.22 -34.24 28.76
CA PRO A 58 -13.86 -35.35 29.64
C PRO A 58 -13.78 -36.73 28.95
N ASP A 59 -14.34 -36.88 27.74
CA ASP A 59 -14.53 -38.19 27.09
C ASP A 59 -13.50 -38.51 25.99
N TYR A 60 -12.23 -38.23 26.26
CA TYR A 60 -11.12 -38.95 25.62
C TYR A 60 -10.10 -39.37 26.68
N SER A 61 -10.58 -40.09 27.70
CA SER A 61 -9.72 -40.87 28.57
C SER A 61 -9.30 -42.15 27.85
N GLU A 62 -8.05 -42.53 28.07
CA GLU A 62 -7.44 -43.85 27.83
C GLU A 62 -6.80 -44.09 26.45
N CYS A 63 -5.64 -43.47 26.21
CA CYS A 63 -4.46 -44.27 25.89
C CYS A 63 -3.17 -43.49 26.13
N GLN A 64 -2.20 -44.20 26.74
CA GLN A 64 -0.82 -43.78 27.03
C GLN A 64 -0.64 -42.86 28.24
N ARG A 65 -0.90 -43.44 29.42
CA ARG A 65 0.20 -43.48 30.39
C ARG A 65 1.20 -44.50 29.84
N ASP A 66 2.41 -44.05 29.53
CA ASP A 66 3.62 -44.64 30.09
C ASP A 66 4.83 -43.77 29.75
N GLU A 67 5.59 -43.50 30.81
CA GLU A 67 7.01 -43.13 30.84
C GLU A 67 7.44 -41.78 30.25
N GLU A 68 7.38 -40.73 31.08
CA GLU A 68 8.55 -39.88 31.26
C GLU A 68 8.56 -39.32 32.70
N GLU A 69 9.28 -40.03 33.58
CA GLU A 69 9.79 -39.42 34.81
C GLU A 69 10.78 -38.32 34.42
N VAL A 70 10.33 -37.07 34.38
CA VAL A 70 11.21 -35.91 34.41
C VAL A 70 10.86 -35.12 35.65
N LEU A 71 11.86 -34.89 36.49
CA LEU A 71 11.82 -34.07 37.69
C LEU A 71 11.14 -32.73 37.37
N ASP A 72 9.87 -32.58 37.76
CA ASP A 72 9.13 -31.31 37.77
C ASP A 72 9.99 -30.29 38.55
N SER A 73 10.68 -29.41 37.84
CA SER A 73 11.40 -28.31 38.47
C SER A 73 10.39 -27.41 39.19
N GLU A 74 10.80 -26.79 40.31
CA GLU A 74 9.96 -25.81 41.01
C GLU A 74 9.49 -24.69 40.07
N GLU A 75 10.27 -24.35 39.04
CA GLU A 75 9.87 -23.41 37.96
C GLU A 75 8.74 -23.94 37.06
N GLU A 76 8.67 -25.24 36.76
CA GLU A 76 7.59 -25.84 35.97
C GLU A 76 6.30 -26.03 36.77
N LYS A 77 6.40 -26.33 38.07
CA LYS A 77 5.25 -26.30 38.99
C LYS A 77 4.73 -24.88 39.21
N GLN A 78 5.64 -23.91 39.38
CA GLN A 78 5.29 -22.49 39.43
C GLN A 78 4.61 -22.07 38.11
N ARG A 79 5.17 -22.44 36.95
CA ARG A 79 4.57 -22.15 35.64
C ARG A 79 3.22 -22.84 35.43
N ARG A 80 3.01 -24.11 35.85
CA ARG A 80 1.70 -24.79 35.83
C ARG A 80 0.70 -24.14 36.77
N SER A 81 1.12 -23.70 37.95
CA SER A 81 0.28 -22.98 38.91
C SER A 81 -0.10 -21.58 38.42
N SER A 82 0.86 -20.83 37.86
CA SER A 82 0.62 -19.53 37.23
C SER A 82 -0.30 -19.65 36.02
N ARG A 83 -0.15 -20.72 35.27
CA ARG A 83 -1.02 -21.10 34.16
C ARG A 83 -2.44 -21.40 34.62
N GLU A 84 -2.61 -22.28 35.59
CA GLU A 84 -3.94 -22.67 36.08
C GLU A 84 -4.69 -21.51 36.76
N ALA A 85 -3.98 -20.62 37.45
CA ALA A 85 -4.59 -19.44 38.03
C ALA A 85 -4.77 -18.27 37.02
N PHE A 86 -4.02 -18.19 35.91
CA PHE A 86 -4.33 -17.29 34.79
C PHE A 86 -5.57 -17.76 34.04
N LEU A 87 -5.72 -19.07 33.86
CA LEU A 87 -6.94 -19.70 33.35
C LEU A 87 -8.12 -19.42 34.29
N LYS A 88 -7.96 -19.53 35.61
CA LYS A 88 -9.00 -19.14 36.59
C LYS A 88 -9.28 -17.65 36.58
N LEU A 89 -8.28 -16.77 36.43
CA LEU A 89 -8.49 -15.32 36.29
C LEU A 89 -9.19 -14.97 34.98
N ALA A 90 -8.80 -15.55 33.85
CA ALA A 90 -9.46 -15.34 32.56
C ALA A 90 -10.90 -15.88 32.57
N VAL A 91 -11.12 -17.09 33.09
CA VAL A 91 -12.46 -17.68 33.27
C VAL A 91 -13.28 -16.89 34.29
N ASN A 92 -12.68 -16.39 35.37
CA ASN A 92 -13.36 -15.54 36.34
C ASN A 92 -13.64 -14.16 35.76
N PHE A 93 -12.75 -13.54 34.98
CA PHE A 93 -13.03 -12.32 34.21
C PHE A 93 -14.21 -12.55 33.25
N LEU A 94 -14.22 -13.65 32.51
CA LEU A 94 -15.37 -14.05 31.66
C LEU A 94 -16.66 -14.29 32.48
N ARG A 95 -16.53 -14.68 33.75
CA ARG A 95 -17.65 -14.91 34.69
C ARG A 95 -18.11 -13.61 35.41
N ILE A 96 -17.20 -12.66 35.61
CA ILE A 96 -17.36 -11.31 36.18
C ILE A 96 -18.18 -10.42 35.28
N MET A 97 -17.92 -10.53 33.98
CA MET A 97 -18.54 -9.64 33.01
C MET A 97 -20.02 -10.05 32.71
N LYS A 98 -20.66 -10.76 33.65
CA LYS A 98 -22.12 -10.91 33.72
C LYS A 98 -22.74 -9.66 34.36
N GLN A 99 -23.36 -8.86 33.50
CA GLN A 99 -24.20 -7.67 33.75
C GLN A 99 -23.50 -6.33 33.99
N GLU A 100 -24.02 -5.33 33.26
CA GLU A 100 -24.02 -3.86 33.41
C GLU A 100 -22.70 -3.11 33.74
N GLU A 101 -21.86 -3.59 34.66
CA GLU A 101 -20.76 -2.80 35.23
C GLU A 101 -19.53 -2.66 34.33
N LEU A 102 -19.29 -3.57 33.36
CA LEU A 102 -18.22 -3.38 32.38
C LEU A 102 -18.57 -2.33 31.32
N ALA A 103 -19.86 -2.23 30.95
CA ALA A 103 -20.32 -1.15 30.08
C ALA A 103 -20.01 0.19 30.76
N ASP A 104 -20.30 0.33 32.05
CA ASP A 104 -19.98 1.50 32.86
C ASP A 104 -18.47 1.69 33.12
N CYS A 105 -17.66 0.63 33.29
CA CYS A 105 -16.20 0.75 33.45
C CYS A 105 -15.50 1.20 32.16
N LEU A 106 -15.95 0.73 30.99
CA LEU A 106 -15.49 1.22 29.68
C LEU A 106 -16.01 2.64 29.39
N GLN A 107 -17.22 2.99 29.86
CA GLN A 107 -17.80 4.34 29.73
C GLN A 107 -17.14 5.38 30.65
N SER A 108 -16.71 4.98 31.84
CA SER A 108 -16.16 5.87 32.88
C SER A 108 -14.64 6.02 32.86
N ARG A 109 -13.93 5.18 32.07
CA ARG A 109 -12.45 5.15 32.03
C ARG A 109 -11.82 4.89 33.41
N ASN A 110 -12.50 4.12 34.27
CA ASN A 110 -11.93 3.70 35.54
C ASN A 110 -10.76 2.74 35.28
N LEU A 111 -9.55 3.27 35.40
CA LEU A 111 -8.29 2.54 35.25
C LEU A 111 -7.84 1.90 36.57
N ILE A 112 -8.54 2.16 37.66
CA ILE A 112 -8.14 1.84 39.03
C ILE A 112 -9.30 1.14 39.72
N PHE A 113 -9.03 -0.03 40.31
CA PHE A 113 -9.97 -0.88 41.01
C PHE A 113 -9.54 -1.01 42.48
N TYR A 114 -10.48 -0.91 43.41
CA TYR A 114 -10.23 -1.20 44.82
C TYR A 114 -10.34 -2.70 45.08
N GLU A 115 -9.77 -3.16 46.20
CA GLU A 115 -9.89 -4.56 46.63
C GLU A 115 -11.36 -4.99 46.78
N SER A 116 -12.24 -4.08 47.24
CA SER A 116 -13.69 -4.30 47.29
C SER A 116 -14.27 -4.63 45.92
N ASP A 117 -13.95 -3.83 44.90
CA ASP A 117 -14.49 -3.95 43.55
C ASP A 117 -14.08 -5.30 42.94
N LEU A 118 -12.85 -5.72 43.18
CA LEU A 118 -12.33 -7.01 42.76
C LEU A 118 -13.00 -8.17 43.49
N THR A 119 -13.22 -8.05 44.80
CA THR A 119 -13.90 -9.10 45.59
C THR A 119 -15.39 -9.23 45.26
N GLU A 120 -16.07 -8.12 44.94
CA GLU A 120 -17.45 -8.10 44.46
C GLU A 120 -17.56 -8.77 43.10
N CYS A 121 -16.54 -8.57 42.26
CA CYS A 121 -16.30 -9.32 41.04
C CYS A 121 -15.79 -10.77 41.29
N GLY A 122 -15.62 -11.24 42.52
CA GLY A 122 -15.14 -12.61 42.78
C GLY A 122 -13.69 -12.88 42.36
N ILE A 123 -12.86 -11.84 42.17
CA ILE A 123 -11.41 -11.93 42.00
C ILE A 123 -10.77 -12.04 43.38
N ASN A 124 -10.08 -13.16 43.61
CA ASN A 124 -9.23 -13.28 44.78
C ASN A 124 -7.96 -12.43 44.59
N VAL A 125 -7.87 -11.35 45.35
CA VAL A 125 -6.76 -10.40 45.31
C VAL A 125 -5.38 -11.05 45.55
N ARG A 126 -5.33 -12.14 46.32
CA ARG A 126 -4.08 -12.92 46.53
C ARG A 126 -3.66 -13.72 45.31
N GLU A 127 -4.61 -14.10 44.45
CA GLU A 127 -4.32 -14.77 43.18
C GLU A 127 -3.96 -13.74 42.12
N ALA A 128 -4.70 -12.62 42.03
CA ALA A 128 -4.45 -11.53 41.07
C ALA A 128 -3.07 -10.86 41.26
N SER A 129 -2.61 -10.72 42.50
CA SER A 129 -1.30 -10.13 42.83
C SER A 129 -0.09 -10.99 42.39
N VAL A 130 -0.30 -12.25 42.01
CA VAL A 130 0.74 -13.12 41.42
C VAL A 130 0.98 -12.79 39.94
N TYR A 131 0.07 -12.06 39.29
CA TYR A 131 0.08 -11.75 37.85
C TYR A 131 0.45 -10.31 37.55
N SER A 132 1.57 -9.84 38.12
CA SER A 132 2.08 -8.48 37.95
C SER A 132 2.30 -8.05 36.49
N GLY A 133 2.37 -9.01 35.55
CA GLY A 133 2.49 -8.75 34.10
C GLY A 133 1.18 -8.40 33.38
N VAL A 134 0.02 -8.58 34.02
CA VAL A 134 -1.32 -8.27 33.46
C VAL A 134 -2.08 -7.31 34.37
N PHE A 135 -1.94 -7.49 35.68
CA PHE A 135 -2.62 -6.74 36.72
C PHE A 135 -1.61 -6.32 37.79
N THR A 136 -1.45 -5.02 38.01
CA THR A 136 -0.48 -4.49 38.97
C THR A 136 -1.18 -3.88 40.16
N GLN A 137 -0.73 -4.28 41.35
CA GLN A 137 -1.10 -3.60 42.59
C GLN A 137 -0.32 -2.28 42.69
N ILE A 138 -1.04 -1.19 42.92
CA ILE A 138 -0.48 0.14 43.17
C ILE A 138 -0.88 0.57 44.59
N PHE A 139 0.06 1.16 45.33
CA PHE A 139 -0.24 1.77 46.62
C PHE A 139 -0.56 3.24 46.42
N LYS A 140 -1.72 3.71 46.92
CA LYS A 140 -2.07 5.13 46.90
C LYS A 140 -1.87 5.70 48.31
N GLU A 141 -0.98 6.69 48.44
CA GLU A 141 -0.81 7.47 49.66
C GLU A 141 -1.70 8.73 49.56
N GLU A 142 -3.01 8.57 49.79
CA GLU A 142 -3.86 9.75 50.03
C GLU A 142 -3.61 10.24 51.46
N ARG A 143 -3.59 11.57 51.64
CA ARG A 143 -3.29 12.25 52.92
C ARG A 143 -4.21 11.74 54.05
N GLY A 144 -3.79 10.67 54.74
CA GLY A 144 -4.54 10.00 55.80
C GLY A 144 -3.90 8.68 56.24
N LEU A 145 -4.29 8.18 57.42
CA LEU A 145 -3.67 7.04 58.14
C LEU A 145 -3.94 5.65 57.53
N TYR A 146 -4.50 5.55 56.32
CA TYR A 146 -4.85 4.28 55.66
C TYR A 146 -4.22 4.20 54.26
N GLN A 147 -3.34 3.22 54.05
CA GLN A 147 -2.89 2.79 52.72
C GLN A 147 -3.91 1.80 52.17
N GLU A 148 -4.77 2.25 51.27
CA GLU A 148 -5.70 1.37 50.59
C GLU A 148 -5.04 0.78 49.33
N LYS A 149 -5.19 -0.53 49.13
CA LYS A 149 -4.62 -1.22 47.97
C LYS A 149 -5.53 -1.01 46.78
N VAL A 150 -4.97 -0.47 45.72
CA VAL A 150 -5.66 -0.32 44.44
C VAL A 150 -4.93 -1.11 43.36
N TYR A 151 -5.64 -1.44 42.29
CA TYR A 151 -5.13 -2.28 41.24
C TYR A 151 -5.49 -1.70 39.87
N CYS A 152 -4.65 -1.97 38.87
CA CYS A 152 -4.92 -1.60 37.49
C CYS A 152 -4.38 -2.67 36.54
N PHE A 153 -4.85 -2.65 35.29
CA PHE A 153 -4.15 -3.37 34.23
C PHE A 153 -2.77 -2.75 34.00
N VAL A 154 -1.80 -3.58 33.63
CA VAL A 154 -0.44 -3.13 33.30
C VAL A 154 -0.44 -2.18 32.10
N HIS A 155 -1.37 -2.40 31.16
CA HIS A 155 -1.55 -1.54 30.01
C HIS A 155 -3.01 -1.50 29.57
N LEU A 156 -3.46 -0.35 29.06
CA LEU A 156 -4.84 -0.15 28.59
C LEU A 156 -5.22 -1.11 27.45
N SER A 157 -4.27 -1.46 26.57
CA SER A 157 -4.53 -2.42 25.48
C SER A 157 -4.93 -3.81 25.99
N ILE A 158 -4.42 -4.22 27.15
CA ILE A 158 -4.77 -5.51 27.75
C ILE A 158 -6.22 -5.47 28.25
N GLN A 159 -6.61 -4.36 28.89
CA GLN A 159 -7.98 -4.13 29.34
C GLN A 159 -8.96 -4.14 28.16
N GLU A 160 -8.64 -3.42 27.08
CA GLU A 160 -9.50 -3.34 25.90
C GLU A 160 -9.55 -4.65 25.11
N PHE A 161 -8.45 -5.41 25.05
CA PHE A 161 -8.44 -6.75 24.47
C PHE A 161 -9.32 -7.72 25.25
N LEU A 162 -9.18 -7.79 26.57
CA LEU A 162 -9.98 -8.67 27.42
C LEU A 162 -11.47 -8.33 27.36
N ALA A 163 -11.79 -7.04 27.30
CA ALA A 163 -13.16 -6.58 27.06
C ALA A 163 -13.69 -7.03 25.69
N ALA A 164 -12.90 -6.87 24.62
CA ALA A 164 -13.30 -7.32 23.28
C ALA A 164 -13.53 -8.84 23.23
N LEU A 165 -12.62 -9.60 23.86
CA LEU A 165 -12.73 -11.06 23.97
C LEU A 165 -14.00 -11.47 24.70
N HIS A 166 -14.35 -10.79 25.79
CA HIS A 166 -15.60 -11.06 26.52
C HIS A 166 -16.85 -10.81 25.72
N VAL A 167 -16.91 -9.64 25.08
CA VAL A 167 -18.06 -9.22 24.30
C VAL A 167 -18.26 -10.20 23.14
N HIS A 168 -17.18 -10.62 22.50
CA HIS A 168 -17.19 -11.65 21.45
C HIS A 168 -17.64 -13.03 21.97
N LEU A 169 -17.09 -13.50 23.09
CA LEU A 169 -17.41 -14.82 23.66
C LEU A 169 -18.85 -14.89 24.18
N THR A 170 -19.30 -13.84 24.86
CA THR A 170 -20.68 -13.75 25.37
C THR A 170 -21.67 -13.82 24.22
N PHE A 171 -21.43 -13.03 23.18
CA PHE A 171 -22.27 -13.05 21.99
C PHE A 171 -22.25 -14.42 21.30
N THR A 172 -21.07 -15.04 21.12
CA THR A 172 -20.94 -16.35 20.45
C THR A 172 -21.57 -17.50 21.25
N ASN A 173 -21.41 -17.50 22.57
CA ASN A 173 -21.86 -18.60 23.43
C ASN A 173 -23.32 -18.47 23.86
N SER A 174 -23.87 -17.25 23.94
CA SER A 174 -25.23 -17.01 24.47
C SER A 174 -26.15 -16.23 23.53
N GLY A 175 -25.64 -15.65 22.44
CA GLY A 175 -26.39 -14.79 21.52
C GLY A 175 -26.67 -13.38 22.07
N ILE A 176 -26.18 -13.05 23.26
CA ILE A 176 -26.44 -11.76 23.93
C ILE A 176 -25.48 -10.69 23.39
N ASN A 177 -26.04 -9.62 22.82
CA ASN A 177 -25.26 -8.45 22.41
C ASN A 177 -25.11 -7.45 23.57
N LEU A 178 -23.95 -7.45 24.23
CA LEU A 178 -23.63 -6.50 25.32
C LEU A 178 -23.47 -5.05 24.85
N LEU A 179 -23.47 -4.82 23.54
CA LEU A 179 -23.31 -3.50 22.93
C LEU A 179 -24.66 -2.84 22.59
N GLU A 180 -25.82 -3.36 23.01
CA GLU A 180 -27.12 -2.70 22.85
C GLU A 180 -27.70 -2.28 24.20
N GLU A 181 -28.23 -1.04 24.30
CA GLU A 181 -28.78 -0.47 25.55
C GLU A 181 -30.25 -0.90 25.81
N GLU A 182 -30.96 -1.42 24.80
CA GLU A 182 -32.35 -1.86 24.93
C GLU A 182 -32.49 -3.36 24.64
N GLN A 183 -32.67 -4.15 25.69
CA GLN A 183 -33.13 -5.54 25.56
C GLN A 183 -34.60 -5.56 25.12
N MET A 184 -34.86 -5.35 23.83
CA MET A 184 -36.17 -5.68 23.25
C MET A 184 -36.25 -7.20 23.12
N ALA A 185 -36.93 -7.81 24.07
CA ALA A 185 -37.34 -9.21 24.04
C ALA A 185 -38.12 -9.49 22.75
N SER A 186 -37.45 -10.03 21.73
CA SER A 186 -38.12 -10.74 20.65
C SER A 186 -37.30 -11.94 20.19
N VAL A 187 -38.01 -13.05 20.04
CA VAL A 187 -37.53 -14.40 19.80
C VAL A 187 -37.16 -14.57 18.31
N GLN A 188 -36.04 -15.26 18.07
CA GLN A 188 -35.57 -15.92 16.84
C GLN A 188 -35.16 -15.07 15.62
N THR A 189 -33.89 -15.21 15.18
CA THR A 189 -33.51 -16.12 14.06
C THR A 189 -31.98 -16.26 13.92
N ASP A 190 -31.52 -17.50 13.76
CA ASP A 190 -30.13 -18.01 13.70
C ASP A 190 -29.18 -17.42 12.63
N LYS A 191 -29.59 -16.39 11.90
CA LYS A 191 -28.75 -15.73 10.87
C LYS A 191 -28.84 -14.20 10.88
N PHE A 192 -29.73 -13.62 11.67
CA PHE A 192 -29.89 -12.16 11.79
C PHE A 192 -28.95 -11.54 12.85
N SER A 193 -28.28 -12.34 13.69
CA SER A 193 -27.65 -11.84 14.93
C SER A 193 -26.15 -11.49 14.85
N VAL A 194 -25.32 -12.15 14.04
CA VAL A 194 -23.85 -11.91 14.08
C VAL A 194 -23.41 -10.67 13.29
N ARG A 195 -24.07 -10.40 12.16
CA ARG A 195 -23.82 -9.19 11.37
C ARG A 195 -24.14 -7.94 12.18
N GLN A 196 -25.34 -7.91 12.76
CA GLN A 196 -25.78 -6.77 13.57
C GLN A 196 -24.83 -6.54 14.74
N PHE A 197 -24.36 -7.59 15.41
CA PHE A 197 -23.38 -7.47 16.49
C PHE A 197 -22.12 -6.65 16.12
N TYR A 198 -21.43 -7.01 15.04
CA TYR A 198 -20.24 -6.24 14.62
C TYR A 198 -20.59 -4.85 14.10
N GLN A 199 -21.74 -4.68 13.43
CA GLN A 199 -22.23 -3.38 13.00
C GLN A 199 -22.53 -2.44 14.18
N SER A 200 -23.19 -2.96 15.22
CA SER A 200 -23.48 -2.24 16.47
C SER A 200 -22.18 -1.80 17.17
N ALA A 201 -21.13 -2.63 17.11
CA ALA A 201 -19.81 -2.28 17.65
C ALA A 201 -19.16 -1.12 16.91
N VAL A 202 -19.18 -1.16 15.57
CA VAL A 202 -18.69 -0.06 14.72
C VAL A 202 -19.45 1.24 15.04
N ASP A 203 -20.78 1.16 15.14
CA ASP A 203 -21.62 2.31 15.43
C ASP A 203 -21.36 2.91 16.81
N LYS A 204 -21.25 2.07 17.84
CA LYS A 204 -20.93 2.53 19.20
C LYS A 204 -19.56 3.21 19.24
N ALA A 205 -18.54 2.64 18.60
CA ALA A 205 -17.22 3.27 18.55
C ALA A 205 -17.27 4.64 17.85
N LEU A 206 -18.04 4.76 16.76
CA LEU A 206 -18.18 6.02 16.02
C LEU A 206 -19.01 7.07 16.78
N GLN A 207 -19.96 6.68 17.63
CA GLN A 207 -20.75 7.61 18.43
C GLN A 207 -19.95 8.22 19.59
N ARG A 208 -18.89 7.57 20.06
CA ARG A 208 -18.08 8.10 21.18
C ARG A 208 -17.19 9.28 20.72
N PRO A 209 -17.13 10.39 21.47
CA PRO A 209 -16.42 11.60 21.04
C PRO A 209 -14.89 11.52 21.21
N ASN A 210 -14.35 10.70 22.13
CA ASN A 210 -12.93 10.73 22.50
C ASN A 210 -12.11 9.52 22.03
N GLY A 211 -12.58 8.74 21.05
CA GLY A 211 -11.90 7.51 20.60
C GLY A 211 -11.90 6.37 21.64
N HIS A 212 -12.64 6.51 22.74
CA HIS A 212 -12.94 5.41 23.64
C HIS A 212 -13.65 4.31 22.84
N LEU A 213 -13.08 3.11 22.81
CA LEU A 213 -13.47 1.93 22.00
C LEU A 213 -12.75 1.72 20.66
N GLU A 214 -11.80 2.57 20.26
CA GLU A 214 -11.07 2.36 19.00
C GLU A 214 -10.28 1.04 18.99
N LEU A 215 -9.43 0.84 20.00
CA LEU A 215 -8.61 -0.37 20.12
C LEU A 215 -9.45 -1.60 20.50
N PHE A 216 -10.49 -1.41 21.33
CA PHE A 216 -11.50 -2.45 21.58
C PHE A 216 -12.14 -2.94 20.27
N LEU A 217 -12.57 -2.03 19.39
CA LEU A 217 -13.21 -2.37 18.12
C LEU A 217 -12.25 -3.15 17.23
N ARG A 218 -10.98 -2.73 17.16
CA ARG A 218 -9.94 -3.44 16.40
C ARG A 218 -9.77 -4.88 16.90
N PHE A 219 -9.64 -5.07 18.21
CA PHE A 219 -9.55 -6.42 18.77
C PHE A 219 -10.81 -7.24 18.52
N LEU A 220 -11.99 -6.64 18.67
CA LEU A 220 -13.27 -7.32 18.45
C LEU A 220 -13.41 -7.81 17.01
N LEU A 221 -13.03 -6.98 16.03
CA LEU A 221 -13.04 -7.34 14.62
C LEU A 221 -11.93 -8.33 14.27
N GLY A 222 -10.73 -8.21 14.85
CA GLY A 222 -9.67 -9.20 14.71
C GLY A 222 -10.09 -10.58 15.20
N LEU A 223 -10.86 -10.67 16.29
CA LEU A 223 -11.43 -11.92 16.82
C LEU A 223 -12.46 -12.57 15.88
N SER A 224 -13.01 -11.82 14.92
CA SER A 224 -13.92 -12.38 13.91
C SER A 224 -13.21 -13.21 12.83
N LEU A 225 -11.89 -13.07 12.69
CA LEU A 225 -11.12 -13.82 11.70
C LEU A 225 -11.05 -15.31 12.06
N GLN A 226 -11.29 -16.17 11.08
CA GLN A 226 -11.21 -17.63 11.27
C GLN A 226 -9.85 -18.07 11.83
N THR A 227 -8.75 -17.42 11.42
CA THR A 227 -7.41 -17.70 11.93
C THR A 227 -7.31 -17.50 13.45
N ASN A 228 -7.92 -16.44 13.97
CA ASN A 228 -7.95 -16.13 15.38
C ASN A 228 -9.00 -16.96 16.14
N GLN A 229 -10.15 -17.24 15.52
CA GLN A 229 -11.16 -18.15 16.08
C GLN A 229 -10.64 -19.58 16.22
N ASN A 230 -9.78 -20.05 15.30
CA ASN A 230 -9.12 -21.35 15.41
C ASN A 230 -8.21 -21.42 16.64
N LEU A 231 -7.59 -20.31 17.04
CA LEU A 231 -6.79 -20.27 18.27
C LEU A 231 -7.69 -20.38 19.51
N LEU A 232 -8.92 -19.89 19.42
CA LEU A 232 -9.93 -19.84 20.49
C LEU A 232 -10.97 -20.97 20.38
N GLN A 233 -10.73 -21.99 19.56
CA GLN A 233 -11.71 -23.00 19.17
C GLN A 233 -12.31 -23.78 20.35
N ASP A 234 -11.59 -23.89 21.46
CA ASP A 234 -12.07 -24.58 22.67
C ASP A 234 -12.91 -23.70 23.59
N LEU A 235 -12.90 -22.38 23.36
CA LEU A 235 -13.73 -21.39 24.03
C LEU A 235 -14.95 -20.94 23.20
N LEU A 236 -14.94 -21.21 21.89
CA LEU A 236 -15.94 -20.77 20.92
C LEU A 236 -16.64 -21.96 20.27
N THR A 237 -17.97 -21.91 20.17
CA THR A 237 -18.71 -22.79 19.25
C THR A 237 -18.42 -22.36 17.80
N GLN A 238 -17.88 -23.26 16.98
CA GLN A 238 -17.53 -22.94 15.58
C GLN A 238 -18.75 -22.41 14.82
N THR A 239 -18.68 -21.14 14.41
CA THR A 239 -19.69 -20.54 13.55
C THR A 239 -19.28 -20.77 12.10
N GLY A 240 -19.96 -21.67 11.39
CA GLY A 240 -19.58 -22.13 10.05
C GLY A 240 -19.67 -21.09 8.90
N ASN A 241 -19.64 -19.79 9.19
CA ASN A 241 -19.87 -18.71 8.22
C ASN A 241 -18.97 -17.46 8.42
N SER A 242 -17.86 -17.56 9.16
CA SER A 242 -16.99 -16.42 9.55
C SER A 242 -16.50 -15.57 8.36
N THR A 243 -16.11 -16.19 7.24
CA THR A 243 -15.63 -15.49 6.04
C THR A 243 -16.72 -14.63 5.39
N GLN A 244 -17.95 -15.12 5.29
CA GLN A 244 -19.07 -14.34 4.75
C GLN A 244 -19.41 -13.16 5.67
N ILE A 245 -19.41 -13.39 6.99
CA ILE A 245 -19.71 -12.34 7.99
C ILE A 245 -18.65 -11.24 7.93
N ASN A 246 -17.36 -11.61 7.80
CA ASN A 246 -16.28 -10.63 7.73
C ASN A 246 -16.38 -9.78 6.46
N GLN A 247 -16.75 -10.37 5.31
CA GLN A 247 -17.02 -9.62 4.08
C GLN A 247 -18.18 -8.62 4.23
N GLU A 248 -19.26 -9.02 4.90
CA GLU A 248 -20.40 -8.13 5.16
C GLU A 248 -20.03 -7.01 6.14
N THR A 249 -19.23 -7.30 7.17
CA THR A 249 -18.70 -6.30 8.10
C THR A 249 -17.75 -5.33 7.41
N VAL A 250 -16.86 -5.82 6.53
CA VAL A 250 -16.00 -5.00 5.67
C VAL A 250 -16.83 -4.03 4.83
N HIS A 251 -17.88 -4.54 4.16
CA HIS A 251 -18.78 -3.69 3.37
C HIS A 251 -19.39 -2.58 4.23
N TYR A 252 -19.87 -2.92 5.42
CA TYR A 252 -20.48 -1.96 6.32
C TYR A 252 -19.51 -0.88 6.82
N VAL A 253 -18.29 -1.27 7.20
CA VAL A 253 -17.27 -0.31 7.62
C VAL A 253 -16.95 0.67 6.47
N LYS A 254 -16.86 0.19 5.23
CA LYS A 254 -16.68 1.04 4.04
C LYS A 254 -17.84 2.01 3.83
N GLU A 255 -19.08 1.57 3.99
CA GLU A 255 -20.24 2.46 3.92
C GLU A 255 -20.17 3.58 4.97
N ARG A 256 -19.71 3.26 6.19
CA ARG A 256 -19.55 4.25 7.27
C ARG A 256 -18.42 5.24 6.99
N MET A 257 -17.38 4.84 6.27
CA MET A 257 -16.28 5.72 5.87
C MET A 257 -16.67 6.77 4.82
N ASN A 258 -17.73 6.52 4.03
CA ASN A 258 -18.21 7.48 3.02
C ASN A 258 -18.94 8.70 3.62
N GLY A 259 -19.17 8.72 4.94
CA GLY A 259 -19.73 9.86 5.66
C GLY A 259 -18.67 10.87 6.14
N THR A 260 -19.13 12.01 6.68
CA THR A 260 -18.25 13.03 7.26
C THR A 260 -17.74 12.58 8.64
N LEU A 261 -16.60 11.89 8.69
CA LEU A 261 -15.95 11.43 9.93
C LEU A 261 -14.78 12.35 10.33
N SER A 262 -14.41 12.32 11.62
CA SER A 262 -13.17 12.96 12.07
C SER A 262 -11.93 12.18 11.59
N PRO A 263 -10.77 12.83 11.52
CA PRO A 263 -9.47 12.20 11.29
C PRO A 263 -9.22 10.88 12.01
N GLU A 264 -9.38 10.90 13.33
CA GLU A 264 -9.07 9.80 14.25
C GLU A 264 -9.98 8.61 13.98
N LYS A 265 -11.28 8.87 13.79
CA LYS A 265 -12.28 7.85 13.47
C LYS A 265 -12.04 7.21 12.10
N SER A 266 -11.62 8.00 11.12
CA SER A 266 -11.28 7.50 9.78
C SER A 266 -10.08 6.57 9.81
N ILE A 267 -9.02 6.96 10.55
CA ILE A 267 -7.86 6.11 10.79
C ILE A 267 -8.29 4.82 11.48
N ASN A 268 -9.12 4.89 12.54
CA ASN A 268 -9.53 3.71 13.27
C ASN A 268 -10.35 2.71 12.43
N LEU A 269 -11.28 3.17 11.59
CA LEU A 269 -12.01 2.28 10.69
C LEU A 269 -11.10 1.61 9.65
N LEU A 270 -10.09 2.32 9.16
CA LEU A 270 -9.08 1.77 8.27
C LEU A 270 -8.21 0.71 8.96
N LEU A 271 -7.82 0.95 10.21
CA LEU A 271 -7.15 -0.05 11.04
C LEU A 271 -8.03 -1.28 11.24
N CYS A 272 -9.31 -1.11 11.51
CA CYS A 272 -10.28 -2.20 11.64
C CYS A 272 -10.34 -3.06 10.37
N LEU A 273 -10.30 -2.44 9.20
CA LEU A 273 -10.28 -3.18 7.95
C LEU A 273 -8.96 -3.92 7.70
N ASN A 274 -7.84 -3.34 8.13
CA ASN A 274 -6.54 -4.01 8.14
C ASN A 274 -6.56 -5.24 9.09
N GLU A 275 -7.15 -5.12 10.28
CA GLU A 275 -7.36 -6.27 11.20
C GLU A 275 -8.26 -7.35 10.58
N LEU A 276 -9.11 -7.01 9.62
CA LEU A 276 -9.95 -7.95 8.87
C LEU A 276 -9.24 -8.54 7.63
N ASN A 277 -7.96 -8.26 7.44
CA ASN A 277 -7.15 -8.65 6.27
C ASN A 277 -7.78 -8.21 4.94
N ASP A 278 -8.44 -7.04 4.90
CA ASP A 278 -9.05 -6.53 3.68
C ASP A 278 -8.07 -5.75 2.79
N ASP A 279 -7.31 -6.48 1.97
CA ASP A 279 -6.41 -5.90 0.97
C ASP A 279 -7.13 -5.06 -0.10
N SER A 280 -8.47 -5.18 -0.20
CA SER A 280 -9.23 -4.48 -1.22
C SER A 280 -9.27 -2.96 -1.01
N ILE A 281 -9.00 -2.45 0.20
CA ILE A 281 -8.98 -1.00 0.44
C ILE A 281 -7.78 -0.33 -0.17
N VAL A 282 -6.59 -0.93 -0.07
CA VAL A 282 -5.41 -0.37 -0.73
C VAL A 282 -5.65 -0.35 -2.24
N LYS A 283 -6.23 -1.43 -2.79
CA LYS A 283 -6.58 -1.51 -4.21
C LYS A 283 -7.66 -0.50 -4.62
N GLU A 284 -8.67 -0.30 -3.78
CA GLU A 284 -9.73 0.68 -4.01
C GLU A 284 -9.19 2.11 -3.93
N VAL A 285 -8.40 2.44 -2.91
CA VAL A 285 -7.76 3.75 -2.77
C VAL A 285 -6.81 4.02 -3.93
N GLN A 286 -6.01 3.02 -4.33
CA GLN A 286 -5.18 3.10 -5.53
C GLN A 286 -6.02 3.37 -6.77
N HIS A 287 -7.12 2.62 -6.98
CA HIS A 287 -8.02 2.81 -8.12
C HIS A 287 -8.66 4.21 -8.14
N GLN A 288 -9.15 4.68 -6.99
CA GLN A 288 -9.81 5.98 -6.84
C GLN A 288 -8.87 7.17 -7.05
N LEU A 289 -7.64 7.08 -6.50
CA LEU A 289 -6.64 8.13 -6.67
C LEU A 289 -6.07 8.13 -8.10
N SER A 290 -5.78 6.96 -8.66
CA SER A 290 -5.15 6.85 -9.99
C SER A 290 -6.12 7.16 -11.13
N SER A 291 -7.42 6.89 -10.97
CA SER A 291 -8.46 7.25 -11.95
C SER A 291 -8.79 8.74 -11.99
N GLY A 292 -8.23 9.54 -11.08
CA GLY A 292 -8.56 10.97 -10.96
C GLY A 292 -10.01 11.24 -10.55
N GLN A 293 -10.81 10.22 -10.20
CA GLN A 293 -12.18 10.39 -9.70
C GLN A 293 -12.23 11.23 -8.41
N LEU A 294 -11.15 11.17 -7.62
CA LEU A 294 -10.99 11.95 -6.40
C LEU A 294 -10.62 13.42 -6.62
N SER A 295 -10.54 13.94 -7.86
CA SER A 295 -10.27 15.37 -8.09
C SER A 295 -11.39 16.31 -7.59
N LYS A 296 -12.46 15.77 -6.98
CA LYS A 296 -13.52 16.51 -6.27
C LYS A 296 -13.53 16.31 -4.75
N VAL A 297 -12.72 15.40 -4.20
CA VAL A 297 -12.59 15.17 -2.75
C VAL A 297 -11.10 15.01 -2.43
N ASP A 298 -10.44 16.11 -2.08
CA ASP A 298 -9.09 16.05 -1.49
C ASP A 298 -9.13 15.11 -0.29
N LEU A 299 -8.30 14.06 -0.28
CA LEU A 299 -8.11 13.28 0.93
C LEU A 299 -7.67 14.23 2.05
N SER A 300 -8.38 14.21 3.16
CA SER A 300 -8.00 14.96 4.35
C SER A 300 -6.62 14.51 4.86
N PRO A 301 -5.88 15.36 5.59
CA PRO A 301 -4.58 14.99 6.18
C PRO A 301 -4.62 13.69 6.98
N ALA A 302 -5.77 13.37 7.57
CA ALA A 302 -5.99 12.16 8.32
C ALA A 302 -6.12 10.90 7.46
N GLN A 303 -6.81 11.02 6.34
CA GLN A 303 -6.93 9.93 5.37
C GLN A 303 -5.57 9.63 4.75
N TRP A 304 -4.76 10.66 4.47
CA TRP A 304 -3.35 10.50 4.07
C TRP A 304 -2.53 9.79 5.15
N SER A 305 -2.64 10.22 6.40
CA SER A 305 -1.95 9.59 7.53
C SER A 305 -2.35 8.12 7.70
N ALA A 306 -3.64 7.81 7.53
CA ALA A 306 -4.16 6.46 7.59
C ALA A 306 -3.62 5.58 6.46
N LEU A 307 -3.60 6.11 5.23
CA LEU A 307 -3.05 5.43 4.06
C LEU A 307 -1.56 5.13 4.27
N VAL A 308 -0.78 6.11 4.73
CA VAL A 308 0.64 5.92 5.07
C VAL A 308 0.80 4.78 6.08
N PHE A 309 -0.01 4.77 7.15
CA PHE A 309 0.05 3.73 8.17
C PHE A 309 -0.23 2.34 7.59
N ILE A 310 -1.30 2.19 6.81
CA ILE A 310 -1.67 0.90 6.19
C ILE A 310 -0.52 0.39 5.32
N LEU A 311 0.05 1.26 4.49
CA LEU A 311 1.16 0.89 3.61
C LEU A 311 2.42 0.50 4.40
N GLN A 312 2.69 1.17 5.53
CA GLN A 312 3.82 0.84 6.39
C GLN A 312 3.62 -0.42 7.23
N SER A 313 2.38 -0.83 7.46
CA SER A 313 2.02 -1.94 8.35
C SER A 313 1.77 -3.26 7.62
N SER A 314 1.76 -3.28 6.28
CA SER A 314 1.51 -4.51 5.51
C SER A 314 2.62 -5.56 5.74
N GLU A 315 2.22 -6.82 5.98
CA GLU A 315 3.16 -7.95 6.18
C GLU A 315 4.07 -8.20 4.97
N ALA A 316 3.60 -7.86 3.76
CA ALA A 316 4.44 -7.74 2.59
C ALA A 316 5.37 -6.54 2.81
N GLY A 317 6.63 -6.81 3.16
CA GLY A 317 7.63 -5.76 3.35
C GLY A 317 7.59 -4.80 2.16
N LEU A 318 7.56 -3.48 2.46
CA LEU A 318 7.57 -2.38 1.49
C LEU A 318 8.82 -2.44 0.59
N ASP A 319 8.91 -3.41 -0.30
CA ASP A 319 10.05 -3.57 -1.18
C ASP A 319 9.95 -2.58 -2.34
N GLU A 320 8.74 -2.29 -2.80
CA GLU A 320 8.51 -1.42 -3.95
C GLU A 320 7.29 -0.51 -3.76
N PHE A 321 7.52 0.79 -3.94
CA PHE A 321 6.50 1.84 -3.94
C PHE A 321 6.42 2.49 -5.32
N ASP A 322 5.25 2.47 -5.94
CA ASP A 322 4.99 3.15 -7.22
C ASP A 322 3.94 4.24 -7.00
N LEU A 323 4.38 5.49 -7.14
CA LEU A 323 3.53 6.66 -6.89
C LEU A 323 2.35 6.74 -7.87
N ARG A 324 2.51 6.21 -9.10
CA ARG A 324 1.45 6.24 -10.14
C ARG A 324 0.25 5.37 -9.79
N LYS A 325 0.42 4.39 -8.89
CA LYS A 325 -0.70 3.59 -8.35
C LYS A 325 -1.59 4.41 -7.42
N TYR A 326 -1.11 5.54 -6.93
CA TYR A 326 -1.86 6.47 -6.09
C TYR A 326 -2.19 7.69 -6.93
N SER A 327 -1.25 8.61 -7.14
CA SER A 327 -1.44 9.77 -7.99
C SER A 327 -0.09 10.23 -8.50
N ALA A 328 0.03 10.44 -9.81
CA ALA A 328 1.24 10.94 -10.47
C ALA A 328 1.39 12.46 -10.27
N SER A 329 1.47 12.89 -9.00
CA SER A 329 1.60 14.30 -8.62
C SER A 329 2.59 14.54 -7.47
N GLU A 330 3.14 15.74 -7.41
CA GLU A 330 4.02 16.18 -6.32
C GLU A 330 3.30 16.17 -4.97
N GLU A 331 2.03 16.59 -4.92
CA GLU A 331 1.25 16.63 -3.68
C GLU A 331 1.11 15.24 -3.06
N ALA A 332 0.82 14.23 -3.88
CA ALA A 332 0.71 12.85 -3.43
C ALA A 332 2.06 12.32 -2.94
N LEU A 333 3.17 12.64 -3.62
CA LEU A 333 4.51 12.29 -3.16
C LEU A 333 4.76 12.85 -1.75
N LEU A 334 4.48 14.13 -1.55
CA LEU A 334 4.74 14.82 -0.28
C LEU A 334 3.97 14.21 0.89
N GLN A 335 2.72 13.76 0.66
CA GLN A 335 1.94 13.05 1.68
C GLN A 335 2.47 11.63 1.94
N LEU A 336 3.07 10.99 0.94
CA LEU A 336 3.55 9.60 0.99
C LEU A 336 5.06 9.46 1.24
N LEU A 337 5.78 10.55 1.52
CA LEU A 337 7.21 10.54 1.89
C LEU A 337 7.57 9.52 2.99
N PRO A 338 6.74 9.30 4.03
CA PRO A 338 7.06 8.28 5.04
C PRO A 338 7.10 6.86 4.45
N VAL A 339 6.28 6.57 3.43
CA VAL A 339 6.29 5.28 2.72
C VAL A 339 7.56 5.16 1.88
N VAL A 340 7.94 6.24 1.17
CA VAL A 340 9.20 6.30 0.40
C VAL A 340 10.42 6.05 1.29
N LYS A 341 10.46 6.65 2.48
CA LYS A 341 11.53 6.42 3.46
C LYS A 341 11.62 4.97 3.94
N ALA A 342 10.47 4.31 4.09
CA ALA A 342 10.37 2.94 4.58
C ALA A 342 10.62 1.88 3.50
N CYS A 343 10.48 2.23 2.22
CA CYS A 343 10.58 1.30 1.10
C CYS A 343 12.03 1.06 0.62
N LYS A 344 12.26 -0.04 -0.11
CA LYS A 344 13.56 -0.30 -0.78
C LYS A 344 13.65 0.34 -2.16
N LYS A 345 12.54 0.35 -2.91
CA LYS A 345 12.48 0.87 -4.29
C LYS A 345 11.34 1.87 -4.43
N ALA A 346 11.62 3.05 -4.95
CA ALA A 346 10.61 4.07 -5.25
C ALA A 346 10.58 4.38 -6.75
N GLN A 347 9.44 4.13 -7.39
CA GLN A 347 9.16 4.50 -8.77
C GLN A 347 8.37 5.80 -8.81
N LEU A 348 9.04 6.88 -9.18
CA LEU A 348 8.50 8.24 -9.25
C LEU A 348 8.62 8.84 -10.67
N SER A 349 8.83 7.99 -11.66
CA SER A 349 9.03 8.40 -13.06
C SER A 349 7.75 9.00 -13.65
N GLY A 350 7.85 10.20 -14.23
CA GLY A 350 6.73 10.89 -14.87
C GLY A 350 5.61 11.33 -13.92
N CYS A 351 5.93 11.66 -12.66
CA CYS A 351 4.96 12.06 -11.63
C CYS A 351 4.85 13.59 -11.43
N ASN A 352 5.25 14.38 -12.44
CA ASN A 352 5.20 15.85 -12.40
C ASN A 352 5.95 16.47 -11.21
N LEU A 353 7.08 15.88 -10.82
CA LEU A 353 7.88 16.32 -9.68
C LEU A 353 8.65 17.61 -9.99
N THR A 354 8.84 18.44 -8.97
CA THR A 354 9.59 19.72 -9.05
C THR A 354 10.80 19.74 -8.10
N GLU A 355 11.44 20.90 -7.99
CA GLU A 355 12.53 21.16 -7.03
C GLU A 355 12.14 20.85 -5.58
N ARG A 356 10.87 21.09 -5.20
CA ARG A 356 10.35 20.81 -3.85
C ARG A 356 10.40 19.31 -3.54
N SER A 357 10.03 18.48 -4.50
CA SER A 357 10.17 17.02 -4.41
C SER A 357 11.63 16.61 -4.20
N CYS A 358 12.57 17.23 -4.92
CA CYS A 358 14.00 16.95 -4.76
C CYS A 358 14.51 17.30 -3.37
N GLU A 359 14.10 18.43 -2.79
CA GLU A 359 14.47 18.83 -1.42
C GLU A 359 13.95 17.83 -0.37
N ALA A 360 12.70 17.40 -0.51
CA ALA A 360 12.10 16.41 0.38
C ALA A 360 12.81 15.04 0.29
N LEU A 361 13.10 14.57 -0.93
CA LEU A 361 13.83 13.32 -1.14
C LEU A 361 15.29 13.41 -0.68
N SER A 362 15.94 14.56 -0.84
CA SER A 362 17.28 14.84 -0.31
C SER A 362 17.34 14.64 1.21
N SER A 363 16.30 15.07 1.92
CA SER A 363 16.17 14.85 3.37
C SER A 363 16.03 13.37 3.73
N ILE A 364 15.33 12.58 2.91
CA ILE A 364 15.21 11.12 3.08
C ILE A 364 16.55 10.42 2.81
N LEU A 365 17.26 10.79 1.73
CA LEU A 365 18.56 10.22 1.37
C LEU A 365 19.63 10.50 2.44
N SER A 366 19.51 11.62 3.15
CA SER A 366 20.41 12.01 4.24
C SER A 366 20.16 11.28 5.55
N PHE A 367 19.06 10.53 5.68
CA PHE A 367 18.60 9.98 6.95
C PHE A 367 19.15 8.57 7.18
N GLN A 368 19.80 8.33 8.33
CA GLN A 368 20.46 7.04 8.64
C GLN A 368 19.52 5.82 8.58
N SER A 369 18.24 5.99 8.94
CA SER A 369 17.25 4.90 8.90
C SER A 369 16.57 4.70 7.55
N SER A 370 17.01 5.40 6.49
CA SER A 370 16.46 5.22 5.15
C SER A 370 16.72 3.82 4.61
N ARG A 371 15.66 3.16 4.17
CA ARG A 371 15.73 1.82 3.56
C ARG A 371 15.84 1.89 2.04
N LEU A 372 15.75 3.08 1.46
CA LEU A 372 15.74 3.30 0.02
C LEU A 372 17.09 2.87 -0.59
N ARG A 373 17.02 1.99 -1.58
CA ARG A 373 18.14 1.46 -2.37
C ARG A 373 18.03 1.83 -3.84
N GLU A 374 16.81 1.89 -4.37
CA GLU A 374 16.57 2.26 -5.76
C GLU A 374 15.57 3.42 -5.84
N LEU A 375 15.97 4.48 -6.55
CA LEU A 375 15.13 5.67 -6.76
C LEU A 375 15.09 5.99 -8.25
N ASP A 376 13.91 5.90 -8.84
CA ASP A 376 13.66 6.32 -10.22
C ASP A 376 12.83 7.60 -10.23
N MET A 377 13.45 8.71 -10.65
CA MET A 377 12.81 10.02 -10.84
C MET A 377 12.82 10.46 -12.31
N SER A 378 13.00 9.51 -13.25
CA SER A 378 13.06 9.79 -14.68
C SER A 378 11.83 10.55 -15.19
N ASN A 379 11.96 11.23 -16.33
CA ASN A 379 10.85 11.93 -16.98
C ASN A 379 10.13 13.00 -16.14
N ASN A 380 10.79 13.54 -15.11
CA ASN A 380 10.33 14.74 -14.39
C ASN A 380 11.17 15.94 -14.81
N ASN A 381 10.59 17.14 -14.89
CA ASN A 381 11.28 18.36 -15.32
C ASN A 381 12.13 18.98 -14.19
N LEU A 382 13.04 18.19 -13.61
CA LEU A 382 13.79 18.56 -12.39
C LEU A 382 14.83 19.67 -12.63
N GLN A 383 15.40 19.71 -13.84
CA GLN A 383 16.45 20.65 -14.23
C GLN A 383 17.70 20.61 -13.32
N ASP A 384 18.66 21.50 -13.56
CA ASP A 384 19.89 21.57 -12.75
C ASP A 384 19.63 21.97 -11.29
N SER A 385 18.61 22.80 -11.05
CA SER A 385 18.24 23.29 -9.72
C SER A 385 17.72 22.16 -8.82
N GLY A 386 16.77 21.36 -9.32
CA GLY A 386 16.26 20.19 -8.58
C GLY A 386 17.35 19.17 -8.32
N VAL A 387 18.21 18.89 -9.31
CA VAL A 387 19.33 17.94 -9.13
C VAL A 387 20.34 18.44 -8.10
N LYS A 388 20.63 19.74 -8.04
CA LYS A 388 21.50 20.32 -7.00
C LYS A 388 20.95 20.11 -5.59
N LEU A 389 19.64 20.25 -5.40
CA LEU A 389 18.99 19.97 -4.11
C LEU A 389 19.12 18.49 -3.73
N LEU A 390 18.89 17.59 -4.69
CA LEU A 390 19.04 16.15 -4.49
C LEU A 390 20.48 15.76 -4.15
N CYS A 391 21.47 16.43 -4.77
CA CYS A 391 22.89 16.21 -4.54
C CYS A 391 23.32 16.42 -3.07
N VAL A 392 22.61 17.27 -2.31
CA VAL A 392 22.88 17.50 -0.88
C VAL A 392 22.74 16.19 -0.10
N GLY A 393 21.67 15.44 -0.35
CA GLY A 393 21.44 14.15 0.30
C GLY A 393 22.25 13.00 -0.30
N LEU A 394 22.50 13.02 -1.62
CA LEU A 394 23.33 12.02 -2.28
C LEU A 394 24.79 12.04 -1.78
N GLY A 395 25.32 13.23 -1.50
CA GLY A 395 26.67 13.42 -0.95
C GLY A 395 26.77 13.18 0.55
N ASN A 396 25.67 12.79 1.22
CA ASN A 396 25.68 12.51 2.66
C ASN A 396 26.33 11.14 2.94
N PRO A 397 27.21 11.02 3.97
CA PRO A 397 27.82 9.74 4.36
C PRO A 397 26.83 8.63 4.76
N HIS A 398 25.60 9.00 5.13
CA HIS A 398 24.53 8.06 5.47
C HIS A 398 23.67 7.63 4.27
N CYS A 399 23.94 8.18 3.08
CA CYS A 399 23.21 7.81 1.87
C CYS A 399 23.57 6.38 1.46
N VAL A 400 22.58 5.49 1.49
CA VAL A 400 22.70 4.05 1.19
C VAL A 400 22.08 3.67 -0.15
N LEU A 401 21.84 4.66 -1.02
CA LEU A 401 21.24 4.47 -2.33
C LEU A 401 22.20 3.72 -3.27
N GLU A 402 21.71 2.67 -3.92
CA GLU A 402 22.47 1.82 -4.85
C GLU A 402 22.17 2.13 -6.32
N THR A 403 20.96 2.60 -6.61
CA THR A 403 20.50 2.92 -7.96
C THR A 403 19.78 4.25 -7.98
N LEU A 404 20.20 5.14 -8.88
CA LEU A 404 19.56 6.42 -9.14
C LEU A 404 19.30 6.58 -10.64
N ARG A 405 18.03 6.78 -11.01
CA ARG A 405 17.65 7.08 -12.40
C ARG A 405 17.07 8.49 -12.48
N LEU A 406 17.72 9.35 -13.28
CA LEU A 406 17.37 10.74 -13.56
C LEU A 406 17.28 10.96 -15.08
N SER A 407 16.87 9.91 -15.79
CA SER A 407 16.85 9.91 -17.24
C SER A 407 15.75 10.84 -17.76
N GLY A 408 16.05 11.69 -18.73
CA GLY A 408 15.04 12.60 -19.30
C GLY A 408 14.60 13.72 -18.37
N CYS A 409 15.46 14.17 -17.46
CA CYS A 409 15.15 15.18 -16.44
C CYS A 409 15.55 16.63 -16.79
N GLN A 410 15.94 16.86 -18.05
CA GLN A 410 16.41 18.16 -18.56
C GLN A 410 17.64 18.67 -17.80
N ILE A 411 18.56 17.76 -17.50
CA ILE A 411 19.80 18.07 -16.77
C ILE A 411 20.85 18.56 -17.77
N THR A 412 21.49 19.68 -17.47
CA THR A 412 22.59 20.23 -18.27
C THR A 412 23.96 19.88 -17.69
N GLY A 413 25.05 20.34 -18.32
CA GLY A 413 26.39 20.23 -17.76
C GLY A 413 26.56 20.76 -16.34
N THR A 414 25.73 21.73 -15.93
CA THR A 414 25.75 22.24 -14.55
C THR A 414 25.26 21.18 -13.57
N GLY A 415 24.16 20.48 -13.86
CA GLY A 415 23.66 19.39 -13.04
C GLY A 415 24.58 18.17 -13.05
N PHE A 416 25.17 17.83 -14.21
CA PHE A 416 26.19 16.78 -14.31
C PHE A 416 27.41 17.08 -13.42
N THR A 417 27.84 18.34 -13.37
CA THR A 417 28.94 18.78 -12.48
C THR A 417 28.57 18.68 -11.00
N ALA A 418 27.33 19.02 -10.64
CA ALA A 418 26.83 18.89 -9.26
C ALA A 418 26.81 17.41 -8.82
N LEU A 419 26.30 16.52 -9.68
CA LEU A 419 26.31 15.08 -9.46
C LEU A 419 27.74 14.55 -9.29
N ALA A 420 28.65 14.91 -10.19
CA ALA A 420 30.07 14.53 -10.09
C ALA A 420 30.67 14.92 -8.73
N THR A 421 30.31 16.12 -8.24
CA THR A 421 30.81 16.62 -6.96
C THR A 421 30.22 15.85 -5.77
N ALA A 422 28.91 15.58 -5.78
CA ALA A 422 28.25 14.82 -4.72
C ALA A 422 28.79 13.39 -4.62
N LEU A 423 29.03 12.73 -5.76
CA LEU A 423 29.54 11.36 -5.81
C LEU A 423 30.92 11.20 -5.18
N ARG A 424 31.77 12.24 -5.17
CA ARG A 424 33.08 12.21 -4.48
C ARG A 424 32.98 12.03 -2.97
N TYR A 425 31.86 12.44 -2.38
CA TYR A 425 31.59 12.33 -0.95
C TYR A 425 30.63 11.18 -0.63
N ASN A 426 30.07 10.54 -1.66
CA ASN A 426 29.20 9.40 -1.49
C ASN A 426 30.00 8.21 -0.93
N PRO A 427 29.45 7.45 0.05
CA PRO A 427 30.12 6.29 0.67
C PRO A 427 30.28 5.05 -0.25
N SER A 428 30.34 5.23 -1.56
CA SER A 428 30.51 4.19 -2.60
C SER A 428 29.36 3.16 -2.70
N TYR A 429 28.18 3.42 -2.14
CA TYR A 429 27.04 2.49 -2.28
C TYR A 429 26.36 2.60 -3.65
N LEU A 430 26.40 3.78 -4.29
CA LEU A 430 25.77 3.97 -5.58
C LEU A 430 26.54 3.18 -6.65
N LYS A 431 25.86 2.20 -7.26
CA LYS A 431 26.40 1.30 -8.29
C LYS A 431 25.85 1.65 -9.67
N GLU A 432 24.59 2.08 -9.73
CA GLU A 432 23.91 2.36 -10.99
C GLU A 432 23.44 3.81 -11.03
N LEU A 433 23.87 4.54 -12.07
CA LEU A 433 23.44 5.89 -12.33
C LEU A 433 22.98 6.01 -13.79
N ASP A 434 21.69 6.32 -14.00
CA ASP A 434 21.14 6.58 -15.31
C ASP A 434 20.82 8.07 -15.49
N LEU A 435 21.57 8.70 -16.39
CA LEU A 435 21.45 10.09 -16.82
C LEU A 435 21.14 10.19 -18.32
N SER A 436 20.72 9.11 -18.97
CA SER A 436 20.33 9.11 -20.38
C SER A 436 19.24 10.15 -20.67
N TYR A 437 19.10 10.53 -21.94
CA TYR A 437 18.14 11.53 -22.41
C TYR A 437 18.28 12.90 -21.73
N ASN A 438 19.51 13.32 -21.43
CA ASN A 438 19.84 14.65 -20.91
C ASN A 438 20.90 15.34 -21.80
N HIS A 439 21.37 16.53 -21.41
CA HIS A 439 22.39 17.28 -22.16
C HIS A 439 23.60 17.67 -21.29
N PRO A 440 24.59 16.80 -21.13
CA PRO A 440 25.71 17.06 -20.23
C PRO A 440 26.69 18.13 -20.68
N GLY A 441 26.73 18.47 -21.97
CA GLY A 441 27.79 19.30 -22.54
C GLY A 441 29.21 18.74 -22.34
N ASP A 442 30.21 19.43 -22.87
CA ASP A 442 31.59 18.93 -22.88
C ASP A 442 32.22 18.88 -21.47
N SER A 443 31.93 19.88 -20.64
CA SER A 443 32.51 20.01 -19.30
C SER A 443 31.91 19.01 -18.31
N GLY A 444 30.58 18.81 -18.34
CA GLY A 444 29.88 17.87 -17.47
C GLY A 444 30.31 16.42 -17.75
N MET A 445 30.42 16.04 -19.03
CA MET A 445 30.87 14.70 -19.42
C MET A 445 32.29 14.38 -18.96
N LYS A 446 33.20 15.34 -19.12
CA LYS A 446 34.60 15.14 -18.73
C LYS A 446 34.73 14.90 -17.23
N LEU A 447 33.99 15.63 -16.41
CA LEU A 447 34.02 15.48 -14.96
C LEU A 447 33.46 14.13 -14.52
N LEU A 448 32.28 13.73 -14.99
CA LEU A 448 31.71 12.42 -14.63
C LEU A 448 32.54 11.23 -15.14
N SER A 449 33.09 11.32 -16.36
CA SER A 449 33.95 10.26 -16.90
C SER A 449 35.26 10.13 -16.11
N SER A 450 35.80 11.24 -15.59
CA SER A 450 37.00 11.20 -14.75
C SER A 450 36.76 10.54 -13.38
N GLN A 451 35.51 10.55 -12.88
CA GLN A 451 35.15 9.89 -11.62
C GLN A 451 35.18 8.37 -11.70
N GLN A 452 34.89 7.77 -12.87
CA GLN A 452 35.02 6.31 -13.05
C GLN A 452 36.45 5.79 -12.87
N GLN A 453 37.44 6.67 -12.98
CA GLN A 453 38.85 6.33 -12.79
C GLN A 453 39.30 6.54 -11.33
N ASP A 454 38.45 7.11 -10.48
CA ASP A 454 38.74 7.36 -9.06
C ASP A 454 38.46 6.08 -8.25
N LEU A 455 39.43 5.65 -7.43
CA LEU A 455 39.35 4.40 -6.64
C LEU A 455 38.24 4.44 -5.58
N HIS A 456 37.75 5.64 -5.23
CA HIS A 456 36.72 5.84 -4.20
C HIS A 456 35.28 5.83 -4.75
N VAL A 457 35.06 5.98 -6.06
CA VAL A 457 33.72 6.02 -6.68
C VAL A 457 33.61 4.92 -7.73
N LYS A 458 33.06 3.76 -7.33
CA LYS A 458 32.90 2.60 -8.23
C LYS A 458 31.45 2.45 -8.69
N LEU A 459 31.08 3.19 -9.72
CA LEU A 459 29.84 2.92 -10.47
C LEU A 459 30.05 1.67 -11.33
N ASP A 460 29.18 0.67 -11.16
CA ASP A 460 29.14 -0.52 -12.01
C ASP A 460 28.47 -0.20 -13.35
N ILE A 461 27.44 0.66 -13.33
CA ILE A 461 26.68 1.06 -14.51
C ILE A 461 26.50 2.58 -14.52
N LEU A 462 26.95 3.22 -15.59
CA LEU A 462 26.67 4.63 -15.90
C LEU A 462 26.04 4.72 -17.29
N CYS A 463 24.76 5.07 -17.34
CA CYS A 463 24.05 5.30 -18.59
C CYS A 463 23.97 6.80 -18.86
N VAL A 464 24.52 7.27 -19.98
CA VAL A 464 24.42 8.69 -20.39
C VAL A 464 23.83 8.85 -21.79
N GLU A 465 23.92 7.81 -22.62
CA GLU A 465 23.36 7.82 -23.96
C GLU A 465 21.91 7.29 -23.97
N PRO A 466 21.05 7.83 -24.85
CA PRO A 466 21.32 8.91 -25.78
C PRO A 466 21.36 10.28 -25.08
N GLN A 467 22.22 11.20 -25.53
CA GLN A 467 22.33 12.56 -24.99
C GLN A 467 22.19 13.64 -26.08
N GLY A 468 21.99 14.89 -25.69
CA GLY A 468 21.93 16.01 -26.63
C GLY A 468 20.83 17.03 -26.37
N VAL A 469 20.91 18.16 -27.05
CA VAL A 469 19.96 19.27 -26.91
C VAL A 469 18.53 18.85 -27.30
N GLN A 470 18.37 17.87 -28.20
CA GLN A 470 17.05 17.37 -28.60
C GLN A 470 16.22 16.80 -27.43
N TRP A 471 16.88 16.34 -26.35
CA TRP A 471 16.20 15.79 -25.17
C TRP A 471 15.81 16.84 -24.13
N MET A 472 16.13 18.12 -24.38
CA MET A 472 15.85 19.20 -23.44
C MET A 472 14.41 19.71 -23.54
N ARG A 473 13.60 19.15 -24.44
CA ARG A 473 12.16 19.41 -24.52
C ARG A 473 11.44 18.82 -23.27
N PRO A 474 10.57 19.59 -22.59
CA PRO A 474 9.84 19.10 -21.42
C PRO A 474 8.93 17.92 -21.73
N GLY A 475 8.67 17.08 -20.71
CA GLY A 475 7.70 15.98 -20.80
C GLY A 475 8.13 14.83 -21.71
N LEU A 476 7.15 14.06 -22.20
CA LEU A 476 7.39 12.84 -23.00
C LEU A 476 7.57 13.10 -24.51
N ARG A 477 7.18 14.28 -25.00
CA ARG A 477 7.28 14.66 -26.42
C ARG A 477 8.71 14.63 -26.96
N LYS A 478 9.72 14.74 -26.10
CA LYS A 478 11.13 14.54 -26.49
C LYS A 478 11.42 13.16 -27.09
N TYR A 479 10.59 12.16 -26.81
CA TYR A 479 10.72 10.79 -27.34
C TYR A 479 9.91 10.56 -28.62
N PHE A 480 9.43 11.63 -29.27
CA PHE A 480 8.54 11.51 -30.42
C PHE A 480 9.14 10.61 -31.50
N CYS A 481 8.33 9.66 -31.97
CA CYS A 481 8.67 8.70 -32.99
C CYS A 481 7.73 8.88 -34.18
N ASP A 482 8.33 9.16 -35.34
CA ASP A 482 7.57 9.31 -36.57
C ASP A 482 7.15 7.94 -37.13
N LEU A 483 5.89 7.54 -36.89
CA LEU A 483 5.37 6.23 -37.25
C LEU A 483 4.77 6.20 -38.66
N THR A 484 4.83 5.05 -39.32
CA THR A 484 4.17 4.80 -40.62
C THR A 484 3.40 3.48 -40.59
N LEU A 485 2.13 3.49 -40.99
CA LEU A 485 1.26 2.31 -41.03
C LEU A 485 1.73 1.33 -42.12
N ASP A 486 1.76 0.03 -41.82
CA ASP A 486 2.27 -1.00 -42.75
C ASP A 486 1.14 -1.59 -43.64
N PRO A 487 1.12 -1.30 -44.95
CA PRO A 487 0.15 -1.89 -45.88
C PRO A 487 0.30 -3.41 -46.05
N ASN A 488 1.44 -4.01 -45.68
CA ASN A 488 1.66 -5.45 -45.77
C ASN A 488 1.02 -6.22 -44.61
N THR A 489 0.76 -5.55 -43.49
CA THR A 489 0.05 -6.15 -42.34
C THR A 489 -1.45 -5.88 -42.37
N ALA A 490 -1.88 -4.79 -43.01
CA ALA A 490 -3.25 -4.31 -42.92
C ALA A 490 -4.32 -5.30 -43.40
N HIS A 491 -5.35 -5.52 -42.59
CA HIS A 491 -6.52 -6.29 -43.01
C HIS A 491 -7.18 -5.69 -44.26
N ARG A 492 -7.82 -6.54 -45.08
CA ARG A 492 -8.44 -6.10 -46.36
C ARG A 492 -9.56 -5.07 -46.17
N ASN A 493 -10.24 -5.04 -45.03
CA ASN A 493 -11.23 -3.99 -44.73
C ASN A 493 -10.65 -2.68 -44.18
N LEU A 494 -9.31 -2.55 -44.09
CA LEU A 494 -8.67 -1.32 -43.65
C LEU A 494 -8.15 -0.53 -44.84
N LYS A 495 -8.65 0.69 -45.05
CA LYS A 495 -8.18 1.61 -46.08
C LYS A 495 -7.14 2.57 -45.51
N LEU A 496 -5.93 2.51 -46.04
CA LEU A 496 -4.84 3.44 -45.74
C LEU A 496 -4.96 4.72 -46.60
N SER A 497 -4.70 5.87 -46.00
CA SER A 497 -4.69 7.18 -46.65
C SER A 497 -3.64 8.11 -46.03
N ASP A 498 -3.53 9.34 -46.54
CA ASP A 498 -2.62 10.38 -46.05
C ASP A 498 -1.16 9.87 -45.95
N ASN A 499 -0.65 9.29 -47.03
CA ASN A 499 0.70 8.70 -47.09
C ASN A 499 0.96 7.67 -45.98
N ASN A 500 -0.01 6.79 -45.71
CA ASN A 500 0.04 5.78 -44.65
C ASN A 500 0.16 6.38 -43.23
N LYS A 501 -0.41 7.57 -43.02
CA LYS A 501 -0.62 8.17 -41.69
C LYS A 501 -2.02 7.95 -41.16
N LYS A 502 -2.98 7.61 -42.01
CA LYS A 502 -4.37 7.40 -41.61
C LYS A 502 -4.89 6.05 -42.05
N VAL A 503 -5.69 5.42 -41.20
CA VAL A 503 -6.43 4.19 -41.50
C VAL A 503 -7.91 4.38 -41.17
N THR A 504 -8.78 3.87 -42.04
CA THR A 504 -10.23 3.86 -41.86
C THR A 504 -10.79 2.47 -42.13
N HIS A 505 -11.74 2.02 -41.32
CA HIS A 505 -12.44 0.76 -41.56
C HIS A 505 -13.55 0.96 -42.58
N VAL A 506 -13.51 0.19 -43.67
CA VAL A 506 -14.46 0.24 -44.79
C VAL A 506 -15.09 -1.13 -45.02
N LYS A 507 -16.29 -1.17 -45.58
CA LYS A 507 -17.00 -2.43 -45.81
C LYS A 507 -16.43 -3.20 -47.00
N GLU A 508 -15.85 -2.47 -47.96
CA GLU A 508 -15.29 -3.05 -49.18
C GLU A 508 -13.84 -3.49 -48.97
N ASP A 509 -13.51 -4.66 -49.52
CA ASP A 509 -12.14 -5.16 -49.50
C ASP A 509 -11.21 -4.28 -50.34
N GLN A 510 -10.11 -3.89 -49.72
CA GLN A 510 -9.02 -3.18 -50.36
C GLN A 510 -8.14 -4.17 -51.15
N LEU A 511 -7.68 -3.71 -52.31
CA LEU A 511 -6.89 -4.49 -53.28
C LEU A 511 -5.42 -4.59 -52.88
N TYR A 512 -5.14 -4.98 -51.64
CA TYR A 512 -3.77 -5.25 -51.22
C TYR A 512 -3.27 -6.59 -51.76
N PRO A 513 -1.97 -6.70 -52.13
CA PRO A 513 -1.35 -7.97 -52.45
C PRO A 513 -1.42 -8.96 -51.28
N ASP A 514 -1.49 -10.26 -51.59
CA ASP A 514 -1.35 -11.30 -50.58
C ASP A 514 0.03 -11.21 -49.92
N HIS A 515 0.06 -11.40 -48.61
CA HIS A 515 1.28 -11.30 -47.81
C HIS A 515 1.14 -12.14 -46.53
N ASP A 516 2.20 -12.86 -46.16
CA ASP A 516 2.18 -13.80 -45.03
C ASP A 516 1.90 -13.08 -43.70
N HIS A 517 2.40 -11.85 -43.57
CA HIS A 517 2.26 -11.01 -42.38
C HIS A 517 0.94 -10.23 -42.29
N ARG A 518 -0.01 -10.43 -43.23
CA ARG A 518 -1.31 -9.74 -43.26
C ARG A 518 -2.30 -10.33 -42.27
N PHE A 519 -3.00 -9.49 -41.50
CA PHE A 519 -4.16 -9.92 -40.72
C PHE A 519 -5.31 -10.32 -41.66
N ASP A 520 -5.92 -11.49 -41.45
CA ASP A 520 -6.93 -12.05 -42.36
C ASP A 520 -8.37 -12.13 -41.81
N HIS A 521 -8.54 -11.98 -40.49
CA HIS A 521 -9.85 -12.05 -39.84
C HIS A 521 -10.22 -10.75 -39.12
N TRP A 522 -9.38 -10.33 -38.18
CA TRP A 522 -9.60 -9.10 -37.43
C TRP A 522 -9.09 -7.89 -38.21
N ALA A 523 -9.87 -6.82 -38.27
CA ALA A 523 -9.51 -5.55 -38.92
C ALA A 523 -8.38 -4.82 -38.17
N GLN A 524 -7.16 -5.32 -38.31
CA GLN A 524 -5.94 -4.89 -37.61
C GLN A 524 -4.80 -4.56 -38.59
N LEU A 525 -3.86 -3.76 -38.11
CA LEU A 525 -2.57 -3.51 -38.75
C LEU A 525 -1.50 -3.16 -37.72
N LEU A 526 -0.24 -3.27 -38.13
CA LEU A 526 0.94 -2.77 -37.42
C LEU A 526 1.58 -1.61 -38.18
N CYS A 527 2.37 -0.80 -37.47
CA CYS A 527 3.31 0.13 -38.06
C CYS A 527 4.59 -0.58 -38.53
N THR A 528 5.30 0.05 -39.45
CA THR A 528 6.58 -0.46 -40.01
C THR A 528 7.76 -0.30 -39.05
N ASN A 529 7.72 0.72 -38.18
CA ASN A 529 8.82 1.07 -37.28
C ASN A 529 8.86 0.13 -36.05
N SER A 530 10.04 -0.43 -35.75
CA SER A 530 10.28 -1.08 -34.46
C SER A 530 10.44 -0.03 -33.35
N LEU A 531 9.77 -0.23 -32.22
CA LEU A 531 9.83 0.63 -31.05
C LEU A 531 10.97 0.17 -30.14
N THR A 532 12.11 0.86 -30.20
CA THR A 532 13.32 0.55 -29.42
C THR A 532 13.65 1.66 -28.43
N GLY A 533 14.09 1.33 -27.21
CA GLY A 533 14.41 2.32 -26.20
C GLY A 533 13.15 3.00 -25.66
N ARG A 534 13.11 4.33 -25.70
CA ARG A 534 11.93 5.14 -25.32
C ARG A 534 11.28 5.74 -26.55
N CYS A 535 9.99 5.47 -26.73
CA CYS A 535 9.21 5.91 -27.88
C CYS A 535 7.91 6.57 -27.44
N TYR A 536 7.55 7.68 -28.08
CA TYR A 536 6.30 8.41 -27.85
C TYR A 536 5.62 8.71 -29.19
N TRP A 537 4.31 8.57 -29.26
CA TRP A 537 3.53 9.04 -30.42
C TRP A 537 2.12 9.43 -29.99
N GLU A 538 1.48 10.27 -30.81
CA GLU A 538 0.10 10.70 -30.64
C GLU A 538 -0.76 10.24 -31.81
N VAL A 539 -2.03 9.93 -31.54
CA VAL A 539 -3.02 9.58 -32.55
C VAL A 539 -4.33 10.29 -32.30
N GLU A 540 -5.00 10.68 -33.39
CA GLU A 540 -6.41 11.06 -33.37
C GLU A 540 -7.26 9.86 -33.76
N TRP A 541 -8.37 9.64 -33.06
CA TRP A 541 -9.24 8.49 -33.30
C TRP A 541 -10.72 8.88 -33.37
N ARG A 542 -11.50 8.06 -34.08
CA ARG A 542 -12.97 8.14 -34.16
C ARG A 542 -13.59 6.76 -34.21
N GLY A 543 -14.78 6.61 -33.62
CA GLY A 543 -15.54 5.36 -33.61
C GLY A 543 -15.03 4.41 -32.53
N GLU A 544 -14.90 3.12 -32.86
CA GLU A 544 -14.48 2.07 -31.93
C GLU A 544 -13.12 1.52 -32.36
N VAL A 545 -12.07 1.86 -31.60
CA VAL A 545 -10.69 1.51 -31.96
C VAL A 545 -9.97 0.82 -30.80
N GLN A 546 -9.00 -0.04 -31.12
CA GLN A 546 -7.94 -0.37 -30.18
C GLN A 546 -6.63 0.24 -30.67
N ILE A 547 -5.96 0.94 -29.76
CA ILE A 547 -4.65 1.55 -29.98
C ILE A 547 -3.68 0.84 -29.04
N GLY A 548 -2.55 0.34 -29.53
CA GLY A 548 -1.64 -0.38 -28.67
C GLY A 548 -0.30 -0.69 -29.29
N VAL A 549 0.39 -1.62 -28.65
CA VAL A 549 1.63 -2.22 -29.12
C VAL A 549 1.51 -3.74 -29.13
N ALA A 550 2.19 -4.36 -30.08
CA ALA A 550 2.28 -5.81 -30.16
C ALA A 550 3.71 -6.24 -30.47
N CYS A 551 4.08 -7.44 -30.00
CA CYS A 551 5.32 -8.09 -30.39
C CYS A 551 5.27 -8.49 -31.87
N GLU A 552 6.44 -8.57 -32.50
CA GLU A 552 6.58 -9.02 -33.90
C GLU A 552 5.88 -10.36 -34.17
N GLY A 553 6.01 -11.29 -33.22
CA GLY A 553 5.51 -12.66 -33.31
C GLY A 553 4.01 -12.84 -33.09
N ILE A 554 3.22 -11.77 -32.93
CA ILE A 554 1.77 -11.89 -32.74
C ILE A 554 1.11 -12.67 -33.89
N GLY A 555 0.17 -13.56 -33.54
CA GLY A 555 -0.65 -14.29 -34.50
C GLY A 555 -1.38 -13.34 -35.45
N ARG A 556 -1.44 -13.68 -36.74
CA ARG A 556 -2.08 -12.83 -37.76
C ARG A 556 -3.14 -13.54 -38.57
N LYS A 557 -3.38 -14.83 -38.29
CA LYS A 557 -4.26 -15.69 -39.07
C LYS A 557 -5.35 -16.29 -38.19
N GLY A 558 -6.56 -16.37 -38.72
CA GLY A 558 -7.70 -17.00 -38.05
C GLY A 558 -8.44 -16.09 -37.07
N ASP A 559 -9.51 -16.62 -36.48
CA ASP A 559 -10.44 -15.93 -35.58
C ASP A 559 -10.11 -16.11 -34.09
N GLY A 560 -8.98 -16.76 -33.78
CA GLY A 560 -8.51 -16.97 -32.43
C GLY A 560 -8.13 -15.68 -31.70
N ASP A 561 -8.20 -15.72 -30.37
CA ASP A 561 -7.79 -14.61 -29.50
C ASP A 561 -6.28 -14.33 -29.58
N ASP A 562 -5.48 -15.34 -29.92
CA ASP A 562 -4.02 -15.27 -30.17
C ASP A 562 -3.63 -14.32 -31.31
N SER A 563 -4.59 -13.97 -32.17
CA SER A 563 -4.40 -13.02 -33.27
C SER A 563 -4.98 -11.63 -33.01
N ARG A 564 -5.53 -11.37 -31.81
CA ARG A 564 -6.29 -10.15 -31.50
C ARG A 564 -5.59 -9.27 -30.46
N PHE A 565 -5.44 -7.98 -30.75
CA PHE A 565 -4.84 -7.02 -29.81
C PHE A 565 -5.58 -6.98 -28.46
N GLY A 566 -4.78 -7.03 -27.39
CA GLY A 566 -5.22 -7.01 -25.99
C GLY A 566 -5.74 -8.35 -25.47
N ARG A 567 -5.83 -9.38 -26.33
CA ARG A 567 -6.29 -10.73 -25.98
C ARG A 567 -5.14 -11.73 -25.94
N THR A 568 -3.90 -11.25 -25.93
CA THR A 568 -2.67 -12.05 -25.87
C THR A 568 -1.70 -11.45 -24.86
N ASP A 569 -0.72 -12.24 -24.43
CA ASP A 569 0.44 -11.76 -23.68
C ASP A 569 1.48 -11.06 -24.56
N GLN A 570 1.30 -11.10 -25.88
CA GLN A 570 2.12 -10.43 -26.89
C GLN A 570 1.55 -9.07 -27.33
N SER A 571 0.47 -8.58 -26.71
CA SER A 571 -0.10 -7.26 -27.04
C SER A 571 -0.72 -6.55 -25.85
N TRP A 572 -0.52 -5.23 -25.84
CA TRP A 572 -1.03 -4.31 -24.81
C TRP A 572 -1.74 -3.17 -25.51
N SER A 573 -3.04 -3.05 -25.31
CA SER A 573 -3.86 -2.09 -26.04
C SER A 573 -4.86 -1.39 -25.14
N LEU A 574 -5.25 -0.21 -25.59
CA LEU A 574 -6.34 0.56 -25.05
C LEU A 574 -7.49 0.56 -26.06
N TYR A 575 -8.64 0.06 -25.65
CA TYR A 575 -9.88 0.23 -26.40
C TYR A 575 -10.48 1.60 -26.09
N CYS A 576 -10.89 2.30 -27.14
CA CYS A 576 -11.49 3.63 -27.10
C CYS A 576 -12.83 3.60 -27.84
N SER A 577 -13.89 4.05 -27.16
CA SER A 577 -15.23 4.20 -27.70
C SER A 577 -15.89 5.44 -27.12
N ASN A 578 -16.68 6.14 -27.93
CA ASN A 578 -17.46 7.28 -27.46
C ASN A 578 -18.59 6.85 -26.51
N ASP A 579 -19.11 5.64 -26.70
CA ASP A 579 -20.26 5.12 -25.96
C ASP A 579 -19.81 4.31 -24.74
N ASP A 580 -18.73 3.53 -24.87
CA ASP A 580 -18.27 2.62 -23.80
C ASP A 580 -17.13 3.21 -22.94
N GLY A 581 -16.44 4.25 -23.39
CA GLY A 581 -15.28 4.81 -22.71
C GLY A 581 -13.95 4.09 -23.02
N TYR A 582 -13.09 3.98 -22.00
CA TYR A 582 -11.72 3.46 -22.13
C TYR A 582 -11.53 2.15 -21.39
N PHE A 583 -10.87 1.18 -22.04
CA PHE A 583 -10.55 -0.11 -21.42
C PHE A 583 -9.12 -0.52 -21.76
N GLY A 584 -8.31 -0.78 -20.73
CA GLY A 584 -6.98 -1.36 -20.88
C GLY A 584 -7.07 -2.86 -21.05
N ASN A 585 -6.57 -3.40 -22.15
CA ASN A 585 -6.62 -4.81 -22.50
C ASN A 585 -5.20 -5.41 -22.59
N SER A 586 -4.98 -6.52 -21.89
CA SER A 586 -3.77 -7.35 -22.05
C SER A 586 -4.03 -8.76 -21.52
N ASN A 587 -3.43 -9.78 -22.14
CA ASN A 587 -3.46 -11.18 -21.67
C ASN A 587 -4.84 -11.65 -21.18
N TYR A 588 -5.88 -11.48 -22.02
CA TYR A 588 -7.28 -11.84 -21.74
C TYR A 588 -7.98 -11.02 -20.63
N THR A 589 -7.27 -10.09 -19.99
CA THR A 589 -7.83 -9.19 -18.99
C THR A 589 -8.23 -7.86 -19.61
N SER A 590 -9.33 -7.30 -19.13
CA SER A 590 -9.84 -5.98 -19.51
C SER A 590 -10.09 -5.20 -18.23
N ILE A 591 -9.50 -4.02 -18.13
CA ILE A 591 -9.63 -3.11 -16.98
C ILE A 591 -10.38 -1.87 -17.45
N VAL A 592 -11.49 -1.55 -16.77
CA VAL A 592 -12.23 -0.32 -17.03
C VAL A 592 -11.42 0.87 -16.53
N ILE A 593 -11.19 1.85 -17.40
CA ILE A 593 -10.52 3.10 -17.03
C ILE A 593 -11.59 4.16 -16.94
N ALA A 594 -11.92 4.52 -15.71
CA ALA A 594 -12.92 5.54 -15.47
C ALA A 594 -12.33 6.92 -15.69
N VAL A 595 -12.84 7.64 -16.69
CA VAL A 595 -12.41 9.00 -17.03
C VAL A 595 -13.64 9.91 -17.01
N PRO A 596 -13.62 11.06 -16.31
CA PRO A 596 -14.69 12.04 -16.38
C PRO A 596 -14.99 12.44 -17.83
N SER A 597 -16.26 12.63 -18.17
CA SER A 597 -16.67 13.01 -19.54
C SER A 597 -16.04 14.31 -20.04
N SER A 598 -15.67 15.22 -19.12
CA SER A 598 -14.93 16.46 -19.42
C SER A 598 -13.49 16.24 -19.87
N ILE A 599 -12.94 15.03 -19.70
CA ILE A 599 -11.55 14.66 -19.98
C ILE A 599 -11.42 13.79 -21.24
N VAL A 600 -12.55 13.41 -21.86
CA VAL A 600 -12.56 12.59 -23.07
C VAL A 600 -12.04 13.41 -24.26
N SER A 601 -10.83 13.08 -24.69
CA SER A 601 -10.21 13.61 -25.90
C SER A 601 -10.26 12.56 -27.01
N HIS A 602 -10.50 12.99 -28.26
CA HIS A 602 -10.28 12.15 -29.43
C HIS A 602 -8.80 12.09 -29.84
N LYS A 603 -7.90 12.59 -29.00
CA LYS A 603 -6.46 12.52 -29.17
C LYS A 603 -5.82 11.76 -28.01
N LEU A 604 -5.02 10.77 -28.34
CA LEU A 604 -4.39 9.87 -27.38
C LEU A 604 -2.88 9.80 -27.62
N ALA A 605 -2.11 9.78 -26.55
CA ALA A 605 -0.67 9.54 -26.60
C ALA A 605 -0.33 8.16 -26.04
N VAL A 606 0.69 7.53 -26.64
CA VAL A 606 1.27 6.28 -26.16
C VAL A 606 2.75 6.50 -25.91
N TYR A 607 3.22 6.02 -24.76
CA TYR A 607 4.63 6.05 -24.38
C TYR A 607 5.11 4.65 -24.04
N VAL A 608 6.17 4.21 -24.69
CA VAL A 608 6.84 2.93 -24.43
C VAL A 608 8.20 3.23 -23.81
N ASP A 609 8.44 2.67 -22.62
CA ASP A 609 9.78 2.58 -22.02
C ASP A 609 10.20 1.12 -22.07
N TYR A 610 10.89 0.75 -23.16
CA TYR A 610 11.30 -0.63 -23.41
C TYR A 610 12.25 -1.15 -22.31
N PRO A 611 13.30 -0.41 -21.89
CA PRO A 611 14.15 -0.84 -20.77
C PRO A 611 13.40 -1.06 -19.47
N ALA A 612 12.44 -0.19 -19.15
CA ALA A 612 11.63 -0.32 -17.93
C ALA A 612 10.53 -1.38 -18.05
N GLY A 613 10.22 -1.86 -19.25
CA GLY A 613 9.15 -2.83 -19.46
C GLY A 613 7.75 -2.24 -19.36
N THR A 614 7.56 -0.97 -19.77
CA THR A 614 6.26 -0.30 -19.59
C THR A 614 5.64 0.25 -20.88
N VAL A 615 4.31 0.19 -20.95
CA VAL A 615 3.49 0.85 -21.99
C VAL A 615 2.45 1.71 -21.28
N SER A 616 2.51 3.02 -21.48
CA SER A 616 1.64 4.00 -20.83
C SER A 616 0.77 4.72 -21.86
N PHE A 617 -0.50 4.94 -21.50
CA PHE A 617 -1.52 5.59 -22.33
C PHE A 617 -1.97 6.89 -21.66
N TYR A 618 -2.16 7.94 -22.45
CA TYR A 618 -2.56 9.27 -21.96
C TYR A 618 -3.64 9.89 -22.85
N SER A 619 -4.64 10.52 -22.24
CA SER A 619 -5.53 11.45 -22.94
C SER A 619 -4.80 12.78 -23.14
N VAL A 620 -4.89 13.36 -24.33
CA VAL A 620 -4.24 14.65 -24.66
C VAL A 620 -5.30 15.76 -24.67
N LEU A 621 -5.26 16.66 -23.69
CA LEU A 621 -6.16 17.82 -23.59
C LEU A 621 -5.38 19.12 -23.52
N SER A 622 -5.56 20.01 -24.49
CA SER A 622 -4.87 21.32 -24.53
C SER A 622 -3.36 21.18 -24.26
N ASP A 623 -2.73 20.20 -24.93
CA ASP A 623 -1.32 19.81 -24.78
C ASP A 623 -0.88 19.29 -23.40
N THR A 624 -1.82 19.09 -22.49
CA THR A 624 -1.58 18.40 -21.21
C THR A 624 -1.84 16.91 -21.36
N LEU A 625 -0.92 16.10 -20.84
CA LEU A 625 -1.05 14.64 -20.79
C LEU A 625 -1.73 14.23 -19.50
N ILE A 626 -2.87 13.55 -19.62
CA ILE A 626 -3.59 12.95 -18.50
C ILE A 626 -3.40 11.45 -18.58
N HIS A 627 -2.71 10.89 -17.59
CA HIS A 627 -2.45 9.45 -17.52
C HIS A 627 -3.76 8.67 -17.45
N LEU A 628 -3.86 7.62 -18.26
CA LEU A 628 -5.00 6.71 -18.30
C LEU A 628 -4.64 5.36 -17.69
N HIS A 629 -3.55 4.74 -18.17
CA HIS A 629 -3.13 3.42 -17.71
C HIS A 629 -1.68 3.12 -18.08
N THR A 630 -1.02 2.26 -17.29
CA THR A 630 0.30 1.72 -17.60
C THR A 630 0.32 0.21 -17.41
N PHE A 631 0.71 -0.52 -18.46
CA PHE A 631 1.07 -1.93 -18.37
C PHE A 631 2.53 -2.08 -17.96
N ASN A 632 2.80 -3.06 -17.11
CA ASN A 632 4.16 -3.47 -16.72
C ASN A 632 4.38 -4.91 -17.21
N THR A 633 5.47 -5.14 -17.93
CA THR A 633 5.78 -6.41 -18.57
C THR A 633 7.29 -6.54 -18.80
N LYS A 634 7.75 -7.70 -19.28
CA LYS A 634 9.13 -7.90 -19.73
C LYS A 634 9.12 -8.12 -21.23
N PHE A 635 9.64 -7.15 -21.97
CA PHE A 635 9.75 -7.27 -23.41
C PHE A 635 10.95 -8.15 -23.79
N THR A 636 10.69 -9.16 -24.62
CA THR A 636 11.70 -10.10 -25.12
C THR A 636 11.89 -10.01 -26.64
N GLU A 637 10.98 -9.31 -27.32
CA GLU A 637 10.91 -9.19 -28.77
C GLU A 637 10.73 -7.73 -29.20
N ALA A 638 10.97 -7.45 -30.47
CA ALA A 638 10.70 -6.15 -31.05
C ALA A 638 9.21 -5.81 -30.95
N LEU A 639 8.91 -4.57 -30.53
CA LEU A 639 7.56 -4.05 -30.42
C LEU A 639 7.21 -3.17 -31.61
N TYR A 640 5.95 -3.21 -32.00
CA TYR A 640 5.38 -2.38 -33.06
C TYR A 640 4.10 -1.73 -32.57
N ALA A 641 3.90 -0.46 -32.90
CA ALA A 641 2.61 0.17 -32.70
C ALA A 641 1.56 -0.51 -33.60
N GLY A 642 0.34 -0.66 -33.10
CA GLY A 642 -0.73 -1.37 -33.80
C GLY A 642 -2.10 -0.77 -33.54
N PHE A 643 -2.99 -0.93 -34.53
CA PHE A 643 -4.36 -0.44 -34.47
C PHE A 643 -5.37 -1.51 -34.91
N GLN A 644 -6.47 -1.64 -34.16
CA GLN A 644 -7.66 -2.41 -34.56
C GLN A 644 -8.86 -1.47 -34.70
N LEU A 645 -9.64 -1.58 -35.77
CA LEU A 645 -10.84 -0.77 -35.96
C LEU A 645 -12.07 -1.70 -36.02
N LYS A 646 -12.97 -1.62 -35.04
CA LYS A 646 -14.05 -2.62 -34.88
C LYS A 646 -15.21 -2.41 -35.84
N SER A 647 -15.64 -1.17 -36.04
CA SER A 647 -16.84 -0.84 -36.83
C SER A 647 -16.52 -0.01 -38.07
N PRO A 648 -17.22 -0.22 -39.20
CA PRO A 648 -17.05 0.60 -40.39
C PRO A 648 -17.27 2.08 -40.11
N GLY A 649 -16.41 2.94 -40.64
CA GLY A 649 -16.39 4.37 -40.36
C GLY A 649 -15.51 4.78 -39.18
N SER A 650 -15.03 3.83 -38.37
CA SER A 650 -13.96 4.10 -37.39
C SER A 650 -12.67 4.48 -38.11
N SER A 651 -11.84 5.31 -37.49
CA SER A 651 -10.57 5.76 -38.08
C SER A 651 -9.52 6.09 -37.03
N VAL A 652 -8.24 5.91 -37.38
CA VAL A 652 -7.08 6.38 -36.61
C VAL A 652 -6.17 7.17 -37.55
N SER A 653 -5.70 8.33 -37.10
CA SER A 653 -4.70 9.17 -37.78
C SER A 653 -3.50 9.36 -36.87
N LEU A 654 -2.30 9.03 -37.34
CA LEU A 654 -1.05 9.35 -36.67
C LEU A 654 -0.82 10.86 -36.72
N CYS A 655 -0.51 11.46 -35.59
CA CYS A 655 -0.17 12.88 -35.51
C CYS A 655 1.31 13.10 -35.87
N ASP A 656 1.60 14.26 -36.46
CA ASP A 656 2.97 14.75 -36.62
C ASP A 656 3.50 15.34 -35.30
N ASP A 657 4.82 15.53 -35.20
CA ASP A 657 5.39 16.23 -34.06
C ASP A 657 4.94 17.68 -34.09
N SER A 658 4.08 18.06 -33.15
CA SER A 658 3.70 19.47 -32.98
C SER A 658 4.75 20.13 -32.11
N ASP A 659 5.64 20.94 -32.69
CA ASP A 659 6.72 21.69 -32.01
C ASP A 659 6.29 22.40 -30.71
#